data_AF-A0A126NW11-F1
#
_entry.id   AF-A0A126NW11-F1
#
_cell.length_a   1.000
_cell.length_b   1.000
_cell.length_c   1.000
_cell.angle_alpha   90.00
_cell.angle_beta   90.00
_cell.angle_gamma   90.00
#
_symmetry.space_group_name_H-M   'P 1'
#
loop_
_entity.id
_entity.type
_entity.pdbx_description
1 polymer ?
#
loop_
_entity_poly.entity_id
_entity_poly.type
_entity_poly.pdbx_seq_one_letter_code
_entity_poly.pdbx_strand_id
1 'polypeptide(L)'
;MSIPNDRRQASLIHRLVEGLDLTPDGHVVDLARKTLFFLKTGDAKAAWMLADRLVRLGEGADAQSLMLRGAAFAAMGEPAAARQDFEAAALADPEHRMVNQSRLRSTDPAARERAVRALLRQPGDVDAAMLGAQLLADGFSCLAILAPGSDGVTGRLFWTGDDRVTLAIDDGTTRSRLSVPAQADVEAAPFAHTAPVAFGWPVDATAVSITIENLRALVEPTIVRRVVPAPALPTAVSSSRPAAEPGLMILLPVYDAVEAVTACFESLRRSPPTSLPFRIVAIDDAAPTPGVSAVLDALAEEGRITLLRNPLNLGFAASVNRALALRRPDEDVLLLNADTIVPPGAIDRLRIAALSDAMIGTVTPLSNNGEDTSLPRRFRANPMPSDDEIAALDALASTVNGGGYVDMPNGIGFCLYVKSEVLDRIGPLSLAFGRGYYEDVEFCLKAAAEGFRNVCATDVYVGHHGSFSFKSEKRALVRRNLPLLARSHPDYRHQSQQFVLADPLKPAIGRLEQAWLAQGPEFDLLVTPPLPAALREHIAASLTDTDRRLVVATVSPDGDGFAVNLSAPDGGFPQNAGCRSAPGEGSAPDRVFELERYFRDLKPRRVMAVDPHSLPGPVETALRRLGWLETVVLAEVPLSQASGRNILAADLIAPTERMAQLIETILPGPAVHRLPSPRRSMAPRRSGEGFLAVLQPMPDADALTRHDALLSELRRRNTGHGLCLLEEPPDALTLMAGHPVFATGEIPDDDLDGWLARSGAGALFLNTTRFGLGDPRLEAWLSAGLPVAILAPDGQDSDARLLRLNPSDPVDQIARRLWDWVEGFTHA
;
A
#
# COMPACT_ATOMS: atom_id res chain seq x y z
N MET A 1 43.50 4.37 1.92
CA MET A 1 44.11 3.03 1.88
C MET A 1 43.94 2.48 0.47
N SER A 2 45.04 2.25 -0.24
CA SER A 2 45.00 1.67 -1.59
C SER A 2 44.55 0.22 -1.51
N ILE A 3 43.57 -0.15 -2.34
CA ILE A 3 43.07 -1.53 -2.45
C ILE A 3 44.19 -2.39 -3.09
N PRO A 4 44.60 -3.52 -2.48
CA PRO A 4 45.61 -4.42 -3.06
C PRO A 4 45.22 -4.90 -4.46
N ASN A 5 46.21 -5.06 -5.34
CA ASN A 5 46.03 -5.42 -6.75
C ASN A 5 45.29 -6.75 -6.99
N ASP A 6 45.29 -7.67 -6.01
CA ASP A 6 44.55 -8.95 -6.06
C ASP A 6 43.01 -8.78 -6.02
N ARG A 7 42.50 -7.70 -5.43
CA ARG A 7 41.04 -7.51 -5.25
C ARG A 7 40.29 -7.08 -6.53
N ARG A 8 41.00 -6.72 -7.60
CA ARG A 8 40.37 -6.35 -8.89
C ARG A 8 39.90 -7.55 -9.72
N GLN A 9 40.27 -8.78 -9.33
CA GLN A 9 39.85 -10.01 -10.02
C GLN A 9 38.66 -10.74 -9.38
N ALA A 10 38.15 -10.28 -8.23
CA ALA A 10 36.99 -10.89 -7.59
C ALA A 10 35.68 -10.52 -8.32
N SER A 11 34.80 -11.51 -8.49
CA SER A 11 33.46 -11.35 -9.11
C SER A 11 32.65 -10.26 -8.42
N LEU A 12 31.73 -9.62 -9.16
CA LEU A 12 30.83 -8.60 -8.59
C LEU A 12 30.12 -9.13 -7.34
N ILE A 13 29.59 -10.36 -7.40
CA ILE A 13 28.91 -11.01 -6.28
C ILE A 13 29.84 -11.20 -5.08
N HIS A 14 31.08 -11.64 -5.30
CA HIS A 14 32.05 -11.75 -4.21
C HIS A 14 32.28 -10.40 -3.53
N ARG A 15 32.45 -9.32 -4.30
CA ARG A 15 32.64 -7.96 -3.74
C ARG A 15 31.41 -7.48 -2.96
N LEU A 16 30.21 -7.83 -3.42
CA LEU A 16 28.95 -7.49 -2.75
C LEU A 16 28.82 -8.17 -1.38
N VAL A 17 29.26 -9.42 -1.25
CA VAL A 17 29.07 -10.23 -0.03
C VAL A 17 30.22 -10.07 0.97
N GLU A 18 31.47 -9.90 0.50
CA GLU A 18 32.67 -9.86 1.36
C GLU A 18 32.55 -8.82 2.49
N GLY A 19 32.57 -9.27 3.74
CA GLY A 19 32.54 -8.38 4.91
C GLY A 19 31.18 -7.75 5.21
N LEU A 20 30.08 -8.28 4.68
CA LEU A 20 28.75 -8.03 5.23
C LEU A 20 28.55 -8.85 6.51
N ASP A 21 27.98 -8.23 7.54
CA ASP A 21 27.30 -8.96 8.60
C ASP A 21 26.05 -9.66 8.01
N LEU A 22 25.99 -10.97 8.18
CA LEU A 22 24.92 -11.84 7.67
C LEU A 22 24.12 -12.44 8.83
N THR A 23 24.08 -11.72 9.96
CA THR A 23 23.10 -11.94 11.02
C THR A 23 21.85 -11.10 10.78
N PRO A 24 20.66 -11.54 11.26
CA PRO A 24 19.42 -10.76 11.11
C PRO A 24 19.52 -9.31 11.63
N ASP A 25 20.23 -9.11 12.74
CA ASP A 25 20.32 -7.81 13.42
C ASP A 25 21.30 -6.84 12.73
N GLY A 26 22.38 -7.35 12.14
CA GLY A 26 23.45 -6.53 11.55
C GLY A 26 23.31 -6.26 10.05
N HIS A 27 22.57 -7.11 9.33
CA HIS A 27 22.60 -7.12 7.86
C HIS A 27 22.15 -5.80 7.22
N VAL A 28 21.01 -5.26 7.65
CA VAL A 28 20.43 -4.01 7.10
C VAL A 28 21.40 -2.83 7.29
N VAL A 29 22.03 -2.74 8.46
CA VAL A 29 22.99 -1.68 8.78
C VAL A 29 24.24 -1.80 7.90
N ASP A 30 24.72 -3.02 7.69
CA ASP A 30 25.90 -3.30 6.87
C ASP A 30 25.65 -3.05 5.38
N LEU A 31 24.46 -3.38 4.86
CA LEU A 31 24.04 -3.00 3.50
C LEU A 31 24.16 -1.49 3.30
N ALA A 32 23.54 -0.69 4.17
CA ALA A 32 23.59 0.77 4.08
C ALA A 32 25.04 1.32 4.16
N ARG A 33 25.85 0.80 5.09
CA ARG A 33 27.26 1.17 5.25
C ARG A 33 28.07 0.87 4.00
N LYS A 34 27.86 -0.32 3.43
CA LYS A 34 28.63 -0.81 2.27
C LYS A 34 28.17 -0.15 0.97
N THR A 35 26.90 0.19 0.82
CA THR A 35 26.40 1.08 -0.25
C THR A 35 27.17 2.41 -0.22
N LEU A 36 27.26 3.05 0.94
CA LEU A 36 27.98 4.32 1.06
C LEU A 36 29.48 4.18 0.75
N PHE A 37 30.09 3.06 1.13
CA PHE A 37 31.47 2.75 0.77
C PHE A 37 31.65 2.71 -0.76
N PHE A 38 30.81 1.96 -1.48
CA PHE A 38 30.94 1.85 -2.94
C PHE A 38 30.61 3.15 -3.68
N LEU A 39 29.66 3.94 -3.18
CA LEU A 39 29.41 5.30 -3.68
C LEU A 39 30.66 6.17 -3.57
N LYS A 40 31.37 6.11 -2.43
CA LYS A 40 32.60 6.89 -2.21
C LYS A 40 33.77 6.39 -3.07
N THR A 41 33.85 5.09 -3.34
CA THR A 41 34.93 4.52 -4.17
C THR A 41 34.62 4.53 -5.67
N GLY A 42 33.40 4.94 -6.07
CA GLY A 42 32.99 5.06 -7.47
C GLY A 42 32.52 3.77 -8.14
N ASP A 43 32.23 2.70 -7.38
CA ASP A 43 31.60 1.48 -7.94
C ASP A 43 30.07 1.63 -7.87
N ALA A 44 29.52 2.37 -8.83
CA ALA A 44 28.10 2.71 -8.85
C ALA A 44 27.17 1.48 -8.94
N LYS A 45 27.59 0.43 -9.66
CA LYS A 45 26.80 -0.79 -9.82
C LYS A 45 26.73 -1.58 -8.52
N ALA A 46 27.86 -1.76 -7.83
CA ALA A 46 27.86 -2.45 -6.54
C ALA A 46 27.06 -1.67 -5.48
N ALA A 47 27.19 -0.33 -5.48
CA ALA A 47 26.37 0.52 -4.62
C ALA A 47 24.87 0.34 -4.88
N TRP A 48 24.46 0.31 -6.16
CA TRP A 48 23.07 0.15 -6.56
C TRP A 48 22.50 -1.20 -6.13
N MET A 49 23.19 -2.33 -6.38
CA MET A 49 22.68 -3.65 -6.00
C MET A 49 22.47 -3.80 -4.48
N LEU A 50 23.38 -3.25 -3.66
CA LEU A 50 23.21 -3.25 -2.20
C LEU A 50 22.07 -2.34 -1.74
N ALA A 51 21.96 -1.15 -2.33
CA ALA A 51 20.89 -0.21 -2.00
C ALA A 51 19.51 -0.73 -2.43
N ASP A 52 19.46 -1.44 -3.56
CA ASP A 52 18.27 -2.08 -4.08
C ASP A 52 17.79 -3.22 -3.16
N ARG A 53 18.70 -4.10 -2.72
CA ARG A 53 18.40 -5.10 -1.69
C ARG A 53 17.92 -4.45 -0.39
N LEU A 54 18.59 -3.39 0.07
CA LEU A 54 18.19 -2.67 1.27
C LEU A 54 16.74 -2.15 1.19
N VAL A 55 16.36 -1.57 0.05
CA VAL A 55 14.99 -1.10 -0.20
C VAL A 55 13.98 -2.25 -0.23
N ARG A 56 14.38 -3.44 -0.73
CA ARG A 56 13.52 -4.63 -0.80
C ARG A 56 13.34 -5.33 0.56
N LEU A 57 14.34 -5.30 1.44
CA LEU A 57 14.29 -5.94 2.76
C LEU A 57 13.60 -5.12 3.84
N GLY A 58 13.70 -3.78 3.79
CA GLY A 58 13.03 -2.93 4.77
C GLY A 58 11.52 -3.15 4.72
N GLU A 59 10.82 -3.16 5.87
CA GLU A 59 9.35 -3.30 6.02
C GLU A 59 8.56 -2.13 5.34
N GLY A 60 8.87 -1.81 4.09
CA GLY A 60 8.58 -0.57 3.40
C GLY A 60 9.87 0.23 3.17
N ALA A 61 10.08 0.63 1.91
CA ALA A 61 11.17 1.49 1.47
C ALA A 61 11.25 2.78 2.30
N ASP A 62 12.03 2.76 3.39
CA ASP A 62 12.18 3.92 4.24
C ASP A 62 12.97 5.02 3.51
N ALA A 63 12.83 6.25 3.98
CA ALA A 63 13.42 7.41 3.33
C ALA A 63 14.96 7.34 3.22
N GLN A 64 15.65 6.74 4.19
CA GLN A 64 17.11 6.60 4.13
C GLN A 64 17.52 5.58 3.06
N SER A 65 16.85 4.43 3.03
CA SER A 65 17.10 3.38 2.03
C SER A 65 16.85 3.87 0.60
N LEU A 66 15.75 4.60 0.37
CA LEU A 66 15.45 5.24 -0.91
C LEU A 66 16.47 6.34 -1.28
N MET A 67 16.92 7.14 -0.31
CA MET A 67 17.98 8.13 -0.56
C MET A 67 19.30 7.49 -1.01
N LEU A 68 19.68 6.36 -0.40
CA LEU A 68 20.88 5.62 -0.78
C LEU A 68 20.77 5.03 -2.19
N ARG A 69 19.61 4.45 -2.54
CA ARG A 69 19.38 3.90 -3.89
C ARG A 69 19.28 5.00 -4.95
N GLY A 70 18.63 6.11 -4.65
CA GLY A 70 18.60 7.30 -5.50
C GLY A 70 20.00 7.87 -5.76
N ALA A 71 20.86 7.91 -4.75
CA ALA A 71 22.26 8.30 -4.93
C ALA A 71 23.04 7.31 -5.82
N ALA A 72 22.76 6.01 -5.69
CA ALA A 72 23.35 4.99 -6.55
C ALA A 72 22.85 5.10 -8.01
N PHE A 73 21.57 5.35 -8.25
CA PHE A 73 21.04 5.63 -9.59
C PHE A 73 21.70 6.88 -10.20
N ALA A 74 21.89 7.95 -9.43
CA ALA A 74 22.59 9.14 -9.91
C ALA A 74 24.03 8.82 -10.31
N ALA A 75 24.75 8.02 -9.51
CA ALA A 75 26.10 7.57 -9.82
C ALA A 75 26.17 6.63 -11.06
N MET A 76 25.10 5.86 -11.31
CA MET A 76 24.93 5.04 -12.50
C MET A 76 24.60 5.86 -13.77
N GLY A 77 24.34 7.16 -13.64
CA GLY A 77 23.91 8.01 -14.75
C GLY A 77 22.42 7.89 -15.09
N GLU A 78 21.58 7.49 -14.13
CA GLU A 78 20.13 7.37 -14.26
C GLU A 78 19.39 8.46 -13.46
N PRO A 79 19.42 9.74 -13.89
CA PRO A 79 18.86 10.85 -13.11
C PRO A 79 17.34 10.78 -12.94
N ALA A 80 16.62 10.10 -13.83
CA ALA A 80 15.18 9.91 -13.73
C ALA A 80 14.82 8.95 -12.57
N ALA A 81 15.47 7.78 -12.50
CA ALA A 81 15.30 6.83 -11.42
C ALA A 81 15.76 7.42 -10.07
N ALA A 82 16.88 8.18 -10.07
CA ALA A 82 17.34 8.90 -8.89
C ALA A 82 16.29 9.90 -8.37
N ARG A 83 15.69 10.69 -9.28
CA ARG A 83 14.64 11.66 -8.92
C ARG A 83 13.41 10.96 -8.35
N GLN A 84 12.97 9.85 -8.96
CA GLN A 84 11.85 9.06 -8.48
C GLN A 84 12.10 8.56 -7.05
N ASP A 85 13.28 8.03 -6.75
CA ASP A 85 13.63 7.56 -5.40
C ASP A 85 13.71 8.72 -4.40
N PHE A 86 14.25 9.89 -4.78
CA PHE A 86 14.27 11.06 -3.88
C PHE A 86 12.87 11.62 -3.61
N GLU A 87 11.98 11.60 -4.60
CA GLU A 87 10.58 11.97 -4.44
C GLU A 87 9.83 10.96 -3.57
N ALA A 88 10.05 9.67 -3.80
CA ALA A 88 9.49 8.59 -2.99
C ALA A 88 9.99 8.66 -1.53
N ALA A 89 11.28 8.90 -1.30
CA ALA A 89 11.86 9.07 0.04
C ALA A 89 11.17 10.20 0.79
N ALA A 90 10.89 11.28 0.08
CA ALA A 90 10.25 12.43 0.66
C ALA A 90 8.74 12.32 0.81
N LEU A 91 8.09 11.39 0.12
CA LEU A 91 6.71 10.99 0.40
C LEU A 91 6.66 9.98 1.55
N ALA A 92 7.68 9.13 1.68
CA ALA A 92 7.81 8.14 2.74
C ALA A 92 8.08 8.78 4.10
N ASP A 93 8.87 9.87 4.12
CA ASP A 93 9.11 10.67 5.30
C ASP A 93 9.35 12.14 4.94
N PRO A 94 8.29 12.94 4.85
CA PRO A 94 8.39 14.37 4.56
C PRO A 94 9.17 15.16 5.61
N GLU A 95 9.34 14.62 6.82
CA GLU A 95 10.10 15.23 7.92
C GLU A 95 11.52 14.62 8.02
N HIS A 96 11.95 13.76 7.08
CA HIS A 96 13.30 13.19 7.14
C HIS A 96 14.37 14.25 6.92
N ARG A 97 15.33 14.35 7.85
CA ARG A 97 16.38 15.38 7.82
C ARG A 97 17.19 15.38 6.52
N MET A 98 17.73 14.23 6.13
CA MET A 98 18.59 14.13 4.93
C MET A 98 17.83 14.42 3.64
N VAL A 99 16.54 14.08 3.59
CA VAL A 99 15.69 14.33 2.42
C VAL A 99 15.43 15.83 2.28
N ASN A 100 15.09 16.50 3.37
CA ASN A 100 14.88 17.94 3.33
C ASN A 100 16.18 18.70 3.07
N GLN A 101 17.32 18.25 3.61
CA GLN A 101 18.63 18.80 3.26
C GLN A 101 18.95 18.67 1.76
N SER A 102 18.64 17.54 1.11
CA SER A 102 18.85 17.38 -0.33
C SER A 102 17.91 18.30 -1.14
N ARG A 103 16.67 18.47 -0.68
CA ARG A 103 15.65 19.34 -1.30
C ARG A 103 15.96 20.83 -1.22
N LEU A 104 16.82 21.29 -0.32
CA LEU A 104 17.31 22.67 -0.33
C LEU A 104 17.99 23.03 -1.66
N ARG A 105 18.47 22.03 -2.42
CA ARG A 105 19.06 22.20 -3.76
C ARG A 105 18.08 21.99 -4.91
N SER A 106 16.79 21.77 -4.62
CA SER A 106 15.76 21.61 -5.64
C SER A 106 15.65 22.85 -6.52
N THR A 107 15.31 22.69 -7.80
CA THR A 107 15.01 23.83 -8.69
C THR A 107 13.66 24.45 -8.38
N ASP A 108 12.72 23.72 -7.76
CA ASP A 108 11.40 24.21 -7.34
C ASP A 108 11.50 25.04 -6.03
N PRO A 109 11.23 26.36 -6.08
CA PRO A 109 11.24 27.21 -4.88
C PRO A 109 10.24 26.74 -3.81
N ALA A 110 9.09 26.19 -4.19
CA ALA A 110 8.11 25.72 -3.23
C ALA A 110 8.58 24.46 -2.50
N ALA A 111 9.32 23.58 -3.18
CA ALA A 111 9.97 22.42 -2.56
C ALA A 111 11.05 22.83 -1.56
N ARG A 112 11.85 23.86 -1.89
CA ARG A 112 12.85 24.43 -0.98
C ARG A 112 12.20 25.01 0.27
N GLU A 113 11.13 25.80 0.10
CA GLU A 113 10.38 26.36 1.22
C GLU A 113 9.83 25.26 2.15
N ARG A 114 9.17 24.23 1.59
CA ARG A 114 8.66 23.09 2.36
C ARG A 114 9.78 22.38 3.13
N ALA A 115 10.95 22.22 2.51
CA ALA A 115 12.11 21.60 3.15
C ALA A 115 12.65 22.43 4.33
N VAL A 116 12.71 23.76 4.18
CA VAL A 116 13.09 24.67 5.27
C VAL A 116 12.11 24.52 6.45
N ARG A 117 10.79 24.53 6.19
CA ARG A 117 9.77 24.34 7.24
C ARG A 117 9.91 23.02 7.98
N ALA A 118 10.09 21.93 7.25
CA ALA A 118 10.27 20.60 7.84
C ALA A 118 11.54 20.52 8.70
N LEU A 119 12.64 21.13 8.27
CA LEU A 119 13.87 21.18 9.06
C LEU A 119 13.68 22.00 10.35
N LEU A 120 12.99 23.14 10.29
CA LEU A 120 12.72 23.99 11.46
C LEU A 120 11.85 23.32 12.54
N ARG A 121 10.97 22.38 12.16
CA ARG A 121 10.13 21.64 13.11
C ARG A 121 10.87 20.56 13.89
N GLN A 122 12.07 20.16 13.44
CA GLN A 122 12.78 19.05 14.03
C GLN A 122 13.58 19.45 15.27
N PRO A 123 13.61 18.63 16.33
CA PRO A 123 14.48 18.86 17.47
C PRO A 123 15.97 18.73 17.10
N GLY A 124 16.78 19.66 17.59
CA GLY A 124 18.24 19.72 17.43
C GLY A 124 18.75 21.06 16.89
N ASP A 125 20.07 21.23 16.87
CA ASP A 125 20.73 22.42 16.31
C ASP A 125 20.64 22.39 14.78
N VAL A 126 19.50 22.83 14.25
CA VAL A 126 19.41 23.19 12.85
C VAL A 126 20.06 24.55 12.70
N ASP A 127 21.07 24.63 11.84
CA ASP A 127 21.79 25.86 11.54
C ASP A 127 20.82 26.88 10.90
N ALA A 128 20.21 27.72 11.74
CA ALA A 128 19.29 28.78 11.33
C ALA A 128 19.98 29.75 10.36
N ALA A 129 21.31 29.87 10.41
CA ALA A 129 22.06 30.67 9.47
C ALA A 129 22.04 30.03 8.06
N MET A 130 22.30 28.72 7.97
CA MET A 130 22.21 27.98 6.71
C MET A 130 20.80 28.09 6.09
N LEU A 131 19.75 27.87 6.88
CA LEU A 131 18.37 27.98 6.39
C LEU A 131 18.02 29.42 6.02
N GLY A 132 18.45 30.39 6.81
CA GLY A 132 18.29 31.81 6.50
C GLY A 132 18.93 32.19 5.17
N ALA A 133 20.09 31.61 4.83
CA ALA A 133 20.81 31.93 3.61
C ALA A 133 20.03 31.43 2.39
N GLN A 134 19.46 30.22 2.50
CA GLN A 134 18.59 29.66 1.49
C GLN A 134 17.32 30.50 1.31
N LEU A 135 16.68 30.93 2.41
CA LEU A 135 15.50 31.79 2.36
C LEU A 135 15.78 33.14 1.71
N LEU A 136 16.90 33.79 2.05
CA LEU A 136 17.33 35.04 1.42
C LEU A 136 17.57 34.86 -0.08
N ALA A 137 18.25 33.77 -0.48
CA ALA A 137 18.45 33.43 -1.88
C ALA A 137 17.12 33.19 -2.64
N ASP A 138 16.12 32.65 -1.93
CA ASP A 138 14.77 32.44 -2.45
C ASP A 138 13.90 33.71 -2.42
N GLY A 139 14.44 34.83 -1.94
CA GLY A 139 13.79 36.15 -1.91
C GLY A 139 12.90 36.40 -0.70
N PHE A 140 13.05 35.64 0.39
CA PHE A 140 12.45 35.98 1.68
C PHE A 140 13.32 37.02 2.39
N SER A 141 12.71 37.89 3.18
CA SER A 141 13.40 38.92 3.96
C SER A 141 13.21 38.75 5.45
N CYS A 142 12.40 37.77 5.88
CA CYS A 142 12.14 37.48 7.29
C CYS A 142 11.86 35.99 7.52
N LEU A 143 12.33 35.48 8.67
CA LEU A 143 12.03 34.17 9.22
C LEU A 143 11.50 34.36 10.66
N ALA A 144 10.36 33.76 10.95
CA ALA A 144 9.77 33.71 12.28
C ALA A 144 9.62 32.25 12.73
N ILE A 145 10.26 31.90 13.84
CA ILE A 145 10.18 30.57 14.46
C ILE A 145 9.43 30.72 15.77
N LEU A 146 8.26 30.09 15.88
CA LEU A 146 7.29 30.32 16.95
C LEU A 146 6.87 29.00 17.60
N ALA A 147 6.49 29.06 18.87
CA ALA A 147 6.03 27.92 19.65
C ALA A 147 4.89 28.34 20.60
N PRO A 148 3.91 27.45 20.83
CA PRO A 148 2.90 27.68 21.84
C PRO A 148 3.49 27.51 23.25
N GLY A 149 3.18 28.46 24.14
CA GLY A 149 3.41 28.36 25.58
C GLY A 149 2.09 28.34 26.36
N SER A 150 2.18 28.14 27.68
CA SER A 150 1.02 28.12 28.60
C SER A 150 0.20 29.42 28.54
N ASP A 151 0.90 30.55 28.53
CA ASP A 151 0.32 31.89 28.69
C ASP A 151 0.31 32.71 27.40
N GLY A 152 0.89 32.18 26.32
CA GLY A 152 1.00 32.91 25.05
C GLY A 152 1.79 32.16 23.99
N VAL A 153 2.20 32.89 22.95
CA VAL A 153 3.11 32.43 21.90
C VAL A 153 4.47 33.05 22.14
N THR A 154 5.52 32.23 22.04
CA THR A 154 6.91 32.66 22.17
C THR A 154 7.72 32.24 20.95
N GLY A 155 8.81 32.94 20.65
CA GLY A 155 9.67 32.55 19.54
C GLY A 155 10.78 33.54 19.27
N ARG A 156 11.34 33.45 18.06
CA ARG A 156 12.41 34.33 17.59
C ARG A 156 12.21 34.74 16.14
N LEU A 157 12.56 35.98 15.84
CA LEU A 157 12.48 36.59 14.53
C LEU A 157 13.89 36.87 14.00
N PHE A 158 14.05 36.72 12.70
CA PHE A 158 15.25 37.08 11.94
C PHE A 158 14.82 37.83 10.69
N TRP A 159 15.43 38.96 10.36
CA TRP A 159 15.03 39.73 9.18
C TRP A 159 16.13 40.65 8.65
N THR A 160 15.97 41.08 7.40
CA THR A 160 16.82 42.09 6.76
C THR A 160 15.94 43.23 6.28
N GLY A 161 16.36 44.48 6.53
CA GLY A 161 15.60 45.69 6.23
C GLY A 161 15.66 46.69 7.38
N ASP A 162 14.53 47.30 7.68
CA ASP A 162 14.37 48.24 8.79
C ASP A 162 14.73 47.60 10.14
N ASP A 163 15.09 48.43 11.13
CA ASP A 163 15.42 48.00 12.49
C ASP A 163 14.18 47.54 13.30
N ARG A 164 13.01 47.49 12.68
CA ARG A 164 11.77 46.99 13.27
C ARG A 164 10.98 46.13 12.29
N VAL A 165 10.27 45.14 12.83
CA VAL A 165 9.33 44.30 12.08
C VAL A 165 7.98 44.29 12.77
N THR A 166 6.88 44.20 12.01
CA THR A 166 5.52 44.16 12.56
C THR A 166 4.87 42.81 12.32
N LEU A 167 4.47 42.15 13.40
CA LEU A 167 3.69 40.93 13.39
C LEU A 167 2.21 41.30 13.41
N ALA A 168 1.45 40.74 12.48
CA ALA A 168 0.00 40.71 12.55
C ALA A 168 -0.43 39.37 13.14
N ILE A 169 -1.15 39.43 14.26
CA ILE A 169 -1.67 38.29 15.00
C ILE A 169 -3.18 38.28 14.82
N ASP A 170 -3.70 37.21 14.26
CA ASP A 170 -5.11 37.07 13.87
C ASP A 170 -5.69 35.80 14.51
N ASP A 171 -6.67 35.93 15.41
CA ASP A 171 -7.41 34.79 15.97
C ASP A 171 -8.59 34.38 15.07
N GLY A 172 -8.74 35.05 13.93
CA GLY A 172 -9.80 34.88 12.97
C GLY A 172 -11.04 35.76 13.23
N THR A 173 -11.10 36.42 14.38
CA THR A 173 -12.15 37.38 14.78
C THR A 173 -11.57 38.79 14.96
N THR A 174 -10.40 38.88 15.58
CA THR A 174 -9.69 40.10 15.87
C THR A 174 -8.26 40.02 15.33
N ARG A 175 -7.78 41.16 14.83
CA ARG A 175 -6.42 41.31 14.34
C ARG A 175 -5.69 42.36 15.16
N SER A 176 -4.61 41.95 15.80
CA SER A 176 -3.72 42.82 16.57
C SER A 176 -2.35 42.93 15.90
N ARG A 177 -1.60 43.99 16.24
CA ARG A 177 -0.26 44.25 15.69
C ARG A 177 0.76 44.36 16.82
N LEU A 178 1.89 43.71 16.63
CA LEU A 178 3.04 43.78 17.54
C LEU A 178 4.28 44.24 16.76
N SER A 179 4.79 45.42 17.10
CA SER A 179 6.04 45.94 16.52
C SER A 179 7.22 45.50 17.36
N VAL A 180 8.15 44.75 16.77
CA VAL A 180 9.33 44.18 17.43
C VAL A 180 10.60 44.92 16.94
N PRO A 181 11.38 45.55 17.83
CA PRO A 181 12.67 46.16 17.48
C PRO A 181 13.78 45.12 17.34
N ALA A 182 14.79 45.43 16.51
CA ALA A 182 16.04 44.69 16.43
C ALA A 182 16.77 44.69 17.78
N GLN A 183 17.30 43.52 18.15
CA GLN A 183 18.19 43.37 19.30
C GLN A 183 19.62 43.13 18.78
N ALA A 184 20.60 43.82 19.37
CA ALA A 184 22.00 43.67 19.00
C ALA A 184 22.51 42.30 19.47
N ASP A 185 22.45 41.30 18.59
CA ASP A 185 22.92 39.94 18.85
C ASP A 185 23.82 39.44 17.70
N VAL A 186 24.82 38.61 18.01
CA VAL A 186 25.92 38.23 17.11
C VAL A 186 25.51 37.10 16.14
N GLU A 187 24.37 36.45 16.39
CA GLU A 187 23.86 35.30 15.63
C GLU A 187 22.78 35.67 14.57
N ALA A 188 22.70 36.93 14.14
CA ALA A 188 21.72 37.34 13.11
C ALA A 188 22.06 36.79 11.71
N ALA A 189 23.33 36.48 11.44
CA ALA A 189 23.79 36.04 10.12
C ALA A 189 23.00 34.81 9.64
N PRO A 190 22.48 34.82 8.40
CA PRO A 190 22.72 35.77 7.31
C PRO A 190 21.73 36.94 7.24
N PHE A 191 20.77 37.03 8.17
CA PHE A 191 19.90 38.20 8.30
C PHE A 191 20.64 39.37 8.99
N ALA A 192 20.12 40.59 8.82
CA ALA A 192 20.72 41.78 9.43
C ALA A 192 20.32 41.96 10.90
N HIS A 193 19.12 41.51 11.26
CA HIS A 193 18.51 41.76 12.56
C HIS A 193 17.90 40.47 13.13
N THR A 194 17.86 40.38 14.46
CA THR A 194 17.16 39.32 15.19
C THR A 194 16.56 39.85 16.49
N ALA A 195 15.47 39.24 16.96
CA ALA A 195 14.87 39.56 18.25
C ALA A 195 14.00 38.39 18.76
N PRO A 196 13.95 38.14 20.09
CA PRO A 196 12.94 37.27 20.67
C PRO A 196 11.57 37.95 20.58
N VAL A 197 10.51 37.13 20.51
CA VAL A 197 9.12 37.60 20.51
C VAL A 197 8.29 36.80 21.50
N ALA A 198 7.42 37.49 22.24
CA ALA A 198 6.45 36.88 23.13
C ALA A 198 5.19 37.73 23.19
N PHE A 199 4.02 37.10 23.13
CA PHE A 199 2.73 37.77 23.32
C PHE A 199 1.70 36.80 23.91
N GLY A 200 0.77 37.32 24.70
CA GLY A 200 -0.28 36.52 25.35
C GLY A 200 -1.33 36.01 24.36
N TRP A 201 -2.03 34.93 24.72
CA TRP A 201 -3.18 34.46 23.94
C TRP A 201 -4.29 35.52 23.91
N PRO A 202 -4.89 35.81 22.73
CA PRO A 202 -6.15 36.55 22.69
C PRO A 202 -7.22 35.84 23.53
N VAL A 203 -8.17 36.61 24.06
CA VAL A 203 -9.21 36.08 24.95
C VAL A 203 -10.01 35.00 24.20
N ASP A 204 -10.18 33.84 24.83
CA ASP A 204 -10.88 32.66 24.29
C ASP A 204 -10.31 32.05 23.00
N ALA A 205 -9.18 32.55 22.48
CA ALA A 205 -8.55 32.00 21.30
C ALA A 205 -7.95 30.61 21.56
N THR A 206 -8.29 29.66 20.68
CA THR A 206 -7.75 28.30 20.65
C THR A 206 -6.60 28.16 19.64
N ALA A 207 -6.47 29.11 18.72
CA ALA A 207 -5.36 29.22 17.78
C ALA A 207 -5.20 30.68 17.31
N VAL A 208 -4.01 31.02 16.80
CA VAL A 208 -3.73 32.30 16.14
C VAL A 208 -2.95 32.06 14.85
N SER A 209 -3.28 32.79 13.79
CA SER A 209 -2.50 32.91 12.56
C SER A 209 -1.55 34.10 12.67
N ILE A 210 -0.31 33.92 12.24
CA ILE A 210 0.74 34.92 12.39
C ILE A 210 1.33 35.23 11.02
N THR A 211 1.32 36.51 10.66
CA THR A 211 1.91 37.02 9.42
C THR A 211 2.84 38.19 9.72
N ILE A 212 3.81 38.43 8.84
CA ILE A 212 4.70 39.59 8.93
C ILE A 212 4.24 40.62 7.91
N GLU A 213 4.00 41.84 8.36
CA GLU A 213 3.59 42.93 7.47
C GLU A 213 4.80 43.47 6.69
N ASN A 214 4.58 43.83 5.42
CA ASN A 214 5.53 44.51 4.52
C ASN A 214 6.83 43.75 4.18
N LEU A 215 7.05 42.56 4.73
CA LEU A 215 8.17 41.68 4.37
C LEU A 215 7.64 40.36 3.82
N ARG A 216 8.34 39.81 2.83
CA ARG A 216 8.12 38.41 2.44
C ARG A 216 8.73 37.52 3.51
N ALA A 217 7.89 36.89 4.32
CA ALA A 217 8.31 36.14 5.49
C ALA A 217 7.93 34.67 5.43
N LEU A 218 8.79 33.83 6.00
CA LEU A 218 8.46 32.46 6.36
C LEU A 218 8.13 32.42 7.85
N VAL A 219 6.88 32.14 8.20
CA VAL A 219 6.43 31.98 9.59
C VAL A 219 6.15 30.52 9.87
N GLU A 220 6.85 29.94 10.85
CA GLU A 220 6.75 28.52 11.21
C GLU A 220 6.50 28.33 12.73
N PRO A 221 5.38 27.71 13.13
CA PRO A 221 4.22 27.39 12.30
C PRO A 221 3.43 28.66 11.96
N THR A 222 2.76 28.67 10.81
CA THR A 222 1.90 29.80 10.39
C THR A 222 0.67 29.97 11.27
N ILE A 223 0.12 28.87 11.78
CA ILE A 223 -0.95 28.85 12.77
C ILE A 223 -0.41 28.19 14.04
N VAL A 224 -0.39 28.94 15.15
CA VAL A 224 0.02 28.45 16.46
C VAL A 224 -1.24 28.05 17.22
N ARG A 225 -1.35 26.77 17.60
CA ARG A 225 -2.50 26.24 18.35
C ARG A 225 -2.21 26.27 19.85
N ARG A 226 -3.19 26.71 20.63
CA ARG A 226 -3.13 26.67 22.08
C ARG A 226 -3.20 25.22 22.53
N VAL A 227 -2.18 24.76 23.26
CA VAL A 227 -2.21 23.45 23.89
C VAL A 227 -3.08 23.59 25.15
N VAL A 228 -4.35 23.23 25.03
CA VAL A 228 -5.25 23.14 26.19
C VAL A 228 -5.21 21.70 26.70
N PRO A 229 -4.91 21.46 27.99
CA PRO A 229 -5.08 20.13 28.58
C PRO A 229 -6.51 19.65 28.32
N ALA A 230 -6.68 18.36 28.01
CA ALA A 230 -8.02 17.78 27.94
C ALA A 230 -8.76 18.13 29.24
N PRO A 231 -9.99 18.67 29.17
CA PRO A 231 -10.73 19.01 30.38
C PRO A 231 -10.83 17.76 31.27
N ALA A 232 -10.66 17.94 32.58
CA ALA A 232 -10.89 16.87 33.53
C ALA A 232 -12.31 16.34 33.33
N LEU A 233 -12.45 15.00 33.27
CA LEU A 233 -13.73 14.32 33.11
C LEU A 233 -14.76 14.95 34.04
N PRO A 234 -15.95 15.33 33.56
CA PRO A 234 -17.06 15.65 34.43
C PRO A 234 -17.26 14.46 35.37
N THR A 235 -17.17 14.70 36.67
CA THR A 235 -17.55 13.69 37.67
C THR A 235 -19.02 13.36 37.42
N ALA A 236 -19.32 12.08 37.20
CA ALA A 236 -20.64 11.58 36.82
C ALA A 236 -21.74 12.26 37.64
N VAL A 237 -22.45 13.20 37.03
CA VAL A 237 -23.66 13.77 37.62
C VAL A 237 -24.78 12.79 37.27
N SER A 238 -25.20 12.01 38.25
CA SER A 238 -26.45 11.25 38.19
C SER A 238 -27.61 12.24 37.98
N SER A 239 -28.01 12.47 36.74
CA SER A 239 -29.22 13.23 36.45
C SER A 239 -30.39 12.28 36.24
N SER A 240 -31.22 12.14 37.27
CA SER A 240 -32.62 11.74 37.12
C SER A 240 -33.37 12.87 36.38
N ARG A 241 -33.23 12.93 35.06
CA ARG A 241 -34.07 13.77 34.19
C ARG A 241 -34.98 12.87 33.37
N PRO A 242 -36.21 13.30 33.04
CA PRO A 242 -37.06 12.56 32.12
C PRO A 242 -36.35 12.49 30.76
N ALA A 243 -36.19 11.28 30.22
CA ALA A 243 -35.51 11.04 28.96
C ALA A 243 -36.19 11.86 27.84
N ALA A 244 -35.42 12.75 27.21
CA ALA A 244 -35.80 13.25 25.89
C ALA A 244 -35.78 12.07 24.90
N GLU A 245 -36.53 12.13 23.80
CA GLU A 245 -36.42 11.08 22.79
C GLU A 245 -34.97 11.02 22.27
N PRO A 246 -34.33 9.82 22.28
CA PRO A 246 -32.97 9.66 21.79
C PRO A 246 -32.86 10.11 20.33
N GLY A 247 -31.87 10.95 20.04
CA GLY A 247 -31.64 11.54 18.71
C GLY A 247 -30.30 11.16 18.09
N LEU A 248 -30.13 11.49 16.81
CA LEU A 248 -28.87 11.33 16.09
C LEU A 248 -28.31 12.68 15.61
N MET A 249 -27.06 12.96 15.97
CA MET A 249 -26.27 14.04 15.38
C MET A 249 -25.38 13.49 14.27
N ILE A 250 -25.65 13.85 13.02
CA ILE A 250 -24.73 13.58 11.90
C ILE A 250 -23.75 14.76 11.83
N LEU A 251 -22.49 14.51 12.17
CA LEU A 251 -21.44 15.51 12.29
C LEU A 251 -20.51 15.44 11.08
N LEU A 252 -20.50 16.48 10.25
CA LEU A 252 -19.65 16.59 9.06
C LEU A 252 -18.57 17.66 9.21
N PRO A 253 -17.31 17.29 9.46
CA PRO A 253 -16.19 18.22 9.28
C PRO A 253 -15.91 18.44 7.78
N VAL A 254 -15.83 19.70 7.36
CA VAL A 254 -15.71 20.11 5.96
C VAL A 254 -14.49 21.01 5.80
N TYR A 255 -13.65 20.74 4.81
CA TYR A 255 -12.48 21.59 4.51
C TYR A 255 -12.31 21.89 3.02
N ASP A 256 -12.57 20.96 2.10
CA ASP A 256 -12.42 21.21 0.65
C ASP A 256 -13.31 20.26 -0.17
N ALA A 257 -13.21 20.32 -1.51
CA ALA A 257 -13.86 19.45 -2.50
C ALA A 257 -15.38 19.66 -2.66
N VAL A 258 -15.74 20.72 -3.40
CA VAL A 258 -17.13 21.15 -3.63
C VAL A 258 -18.02 20.02 -4.14
N GLU A 259 -17.56 19.26 -5.14
CA GLU A 259 -18.35 18.20 -5.77
C GLU A 259 -18.63 17.05 -4.79
N ALA A 260 -17.61 16.62 -4.03
CA ALA A 260 -17.74 15.55 -3.06
C ALA A 260 -18.66 15.96 -1.90
N VAL A 261 -18.49 17.19 -1.37
CA VAL A 261 -19.35 17.77 -0.33
C VAL A 261 -20.81 17.81 -0.80
N THR A 262 -21.05 18.28 -2.02
CA THR A 262 -22.40 18.35 -2.61
C THR A 262 -23.01 16.95 -2.71
N ALA A 263 -22.27 15.99 -3.26
CA ALA A 263 -22.75 14.61 -3.42
C ALA A 263 -23.03 13.93 -2.07
N CYS A 264 -22.23 14.19 -1.04
CA CYS A 264 -22.45 13.71 0.33
C CYS A 264 -23.79 14.20 0.90
N PHE A 265 -24.05 15.51 0.85
CA PHE A 265 -25.32 16.07 1.31
C PHE A 265 -26.52 15.60 0.47
N GLU A 266 -26.36 15.44 -0.84
CA GLU A 266 -27.40 14.87 -1.70
C GLU A 266 -27.70 13.40 -1.35
N SER A 267 -26.69 12.61 -1.00
CA SER A 267 -26.88 11.23 -0.54
C SER A 267 -27.65 11.18 0.80
N LEU A 268 -27.30 12.03 1.77
CA LEU A 268 -28.02 12.15 3.04
C LEU A 268 -29.47 12.63 2.83
N ARG A 269 -29.70 13.53 1.87
CA ARG A 269 -31.05 14.02 1.53
C ARG A 269 -31.92 12.94 0.89
N ARG A 270 -31.32 12.08 0.05
CA ARG A 270 -32.00 10.92 -0.57
C ARG A 270 -32.24 9.78 0.44
N SER A 271 -31.40 9.69 1.46
CA SER A 271 -31.34 8.58 2.40
C SER A 271 -31.42 9.02 3.87
N PRO A 272 -32.43 9.82 4.28
CA PRO A 272 -32.52 10.27 5.67
C PRO A 272 -32.75 9.07 6.61
N PRO A 273 -32.14 9.06 7.82
CA PRO A 273 -32.47 8.09 8.86
C PRO A 273 -33.97 8.10 9.16
N THR A 274 -34.56 6.91 9.26
CA THR A 274 -36.00 6.75 9.54
C THR A 274 -36.28 6.23 10.93
N SER A 275 -35.28 5.66 11.61
CA SER A 275 -35.46 4.97 12.88
C SER A 275 -35.43 5.87 14.12
N LEU A 276 -35.00 7.14 13.99
CA LEU A 276 -34.98 8.13 15.06
C LEU A 276 -34.90 9.58 14.51
N PRO A 277 -35.30 10.59 15.32
CA PRO A 277 -35.06 11.98 14.98
C PRO A 277 -33.57 12.26 14.78
N PHE A 278 -33.21 13.02 13.74
CA PHE A 278 -31.83 13.37 13.47
C PHE A 278 -31.67 14.85 13.14
N ARG A 279 -30.43 15.34 13.26
CA ARG A 279 -30.00 16.65 12.76
C ARG A 279 -28.62 16.55 12.17
N ILE A 280 -28.32 17.44 11.24
CA ILE A 280 -27.00 17.53 10.61
C ILE A 280 -26.28 18.76 11.16
N VAL A 281 -25.05 18.56 11.62
CA VAL A 281 -24.13 19.64 12.03
C VAL A 281 -22.91 19.61 11.14
N ALA A 282 -22.77 20.61 10.29
CA ALA A 282 -21.58 20.79 9.46
C ALA A 282 -20.64 21.78 10.13
N ILE A 283 -19.34 21.49 10.13
CA ILE A 283 -18.31 22.44 10.56
C ILE A 283 -17.33 22.72 9.43
N ASP A 284 -17.36 23.94 8.93
CA ASP A 284 -16.39 24.47 7.97
C ASP A 284 -15.08 24.81 8.70
N ASP A 285 -14.03 24.03 8.46
CA ASP A 285 -12.70 24.19 9.07
C ASP A 285 -11.82 25.18 8.30
N ALA A 286 -12.37 26.36 8.03
CA ALA A 286 -11.77 27.40 7.19
C ALA A 286 -11.42 26.89 5.78
N ALA A 287 -12.42 26.40 5.07
CA ALA A 287 -12.28 25.90 3.71
C ALA A 287 -11.60 26.93 2.79
N PRO A 288 -10.55 26.54 2.03
CA PRO A 288 -9.84 27.47 1.15
C PRO A 288 -10.62 27.74 -0.14
N THR A 289 -11.55 26.85 -0.51
CA THR A 289 -12.33 26.92 -1.75
C THR A 289 -13.68 27.59 -1.48
N PRO A 290 -13.94 28.80 -2.04
CA PRO A 290 -15.17 29.55 -1.76
C PRO A 290 -16.46 28.79 -2.10
N GLY A 291 -16.42 27.89 -3.10
CA GLY A 291 -17.56 27.06 -3.47
C GLY A 291 -18.06 26.15 -2.35
N VAL A 292 -17.17 25.68 -1.48
CA VAL A 292 -17.55 24.84 -0.32
C VAL A 292 -18.38 25.66 0.66
N SER A 293 -17.90 26.85 1.02
CA SER A 293 -18.64 27.78 1.87
C SER A 293 -20.02 28.12 1.30
N ALA A 294 -20.13 28.35 -0.01
CA ALA A 294 -21.41 28.67 -0.66
C ALA A 294 -22.43 27.53 -0.58
N VAL A 295 -21.99 26.27 -0.76
CA VAL A 295 -22.86 25.09 -0.59
C VAL A 295 -23.37 25.00 0.85
N LEU A 296 -22.49 25.21 1.83
CA LEU A 296 -22.86 25.15 3.25
C LEU A 296 -23.81 26.29 3.64
N ASP A 297 -23.60 27.50 3.13
CA ASP A 297 -24.50 28.64 3.39
C ASP A 297 -25.90 28.37 2.84
N ALA A 298 -26.02 27.88 1.61
CA ALA A 298 -27.31 27.53 1.02
C ALA A 298 -28.06 26.48 1.85
N LEU A 299 -27.37 25.41 2.28
CA LEU A 299 -27.95 24.37 3.12
C LEU A 299 -28.38 24.90 4.50
N ALA A 300 -27.65 25.86 5.07
CA ALA A 300 -27.99 26.48 6.35
C ALA A 300 -29.20 27.42 6.22
N GLU A 301 -29.26 28.23 5.16
CA GLU A 301 -30.39 29.11 4.85
C GLU A 301 -31.69 28.32 4.61
N GLU A 302 -31.58 27.14 3.99
CA GLU A 302 -32.69 26.19 3.82
C GLU A 302 -33.10 25.46 5.12
N GLY A 303 -32.36 25.66 6.23
CA GLY A 303 -32.60 24.98 7.50
C GLY A 303 -32.27 23.48 7.47
N ARG A 304 -31.47 23.02 6.50
CA ARG A 304 -31.08 21.61 6.35
C ARG A 304 -29.98 21.20 7.32
N ILE A 305 -29.13 22.16 7.73
CA ILE A 305 -27.98 21.93 8.59
C ILE A 305 -27.89 22.99 9.69
N THR A 306 -27.25 22.64 10.80
CA THR A 306 -26.63 23.62 11.70
C THR A 306 -25.19 23.83 11.23
N LEU A 307 -24.84 25.05 10.81
CA LEU A 307 -23.51 25.38 10.32
C LEU A 307 -22.65 26.01 11.41
N LEU A 308 -21.46 25.45 11.63
CA LEU A 308 -20.37 26.05 12.39
C LEU A 308 -19.24 26.45 11.44
N ARG A 309 -18.56 27.56 11.74
CA ARG A 309 -17.38 27.99 11.00
C ARG A 309 -16.20 28.21 11.94
N ASN A 310 -15.10 27.54 11.67
CA ASN A 310 -13.82 27.89 12.25
C ASN A 310 -13.22 29.05 11.44
N PRO A 311 -12.71 30.09 12.10
CA PRO A 311 -12.13 31.20 11.37
C PRO A 311 -10.69 30.90 10.90
N LEU A 312 -10.09 29.82 11.41
CA LEU A 312 -8.80 29.26 11.02
C LEU A 312 -8.91 27.74 10.88
N ASN A 313 -8.06 27.10 10.08
CA ASN A 313 -8.01 25.63 10.00
C ASN A 313 -7.46 25.06 11.32
N LEU A 314 -8.36 24.54 12.15
CA LEU A 314 -8.05 23.95 13.44
C LEU A 314 -7.61 22.49 13.32
N GLY A 315 -7.96 21.82 12.22
CA GLY A 315 -7.72 20.39 12.01
C GLY A 315 -8.92 19.54 12.46
N PHE A 316 -8.85 18.25 12.15
CA PHE A 316 -9.98 17.33 12.28
C PHE A 316 -10.50 17.22 13.73
N ALA A 317 -9.64 16.78 14.67
CA ALA A 317 -10.04 16.56 16.07
C ALA A 317 -10.60 17.82 16.74
N ALA A 318 -9.95 18.99 16.53
CA ALA A 318 -10.39 20.25 17.11
C ALA A 318 -11.75 20.70 16.57
N SER A 319 -11.98 20.53 15.26
CA SER A 319 -13.26 20.84 14.62
C SER A 319 -14.38 19.92 15.10
N VAL A 320 -14.13 18.61 15.11
CA VAL A 320 -15.08 17.62 15.61
C VAL A 320 -15.45 17.90 17.06
N ASN A 321 -14.46 18.16 17.93
CA ASN A 321 -14.71 18.46 19.34
C ASN A 321 -15.54 19.73 19.54
N ARG A 322 -15.31 20.78 18.73
CA ARG A 322 -16.12 22.01 18.77
C ARG A 322 -17.56 21.74 18.38
N ALA A 323 -17.79 20.91 17.36
CA ALA A 323 -19.14 20.50 16.97
C ALA A 323 -19.80 19.58 18.02
N LEU A 324 -19.06 18.62 18.60
CA LEU A 324 -19.52 17.73 19.66
C LEU A 324 -19.99 18.48 20.92
N ALA A 325 -19.46 19.68 21.19
CA ALA A 325 -19.94 20.52 22.29
C ALA A 325 -21.41 20.98 22.13
N LEU A 326 -21.99 20.89 20.92
CA LEU A 326 -23.41 21.13 20.67
C LEU A 326 -24.29 19.89 20.87
N ARG A 327 -23.72 18.73 21.17
CA ARG A 327 -24.46 17.47 21.34
C ARG A 327 -25.47 17.60 22.48
N ARG A 328 -26.67 17.09 22.25
CA ARG A 328 -27.74 17.03 23.27
C ARG A 328 -27.50 15.80 24.18
N PRO A 329 -28.02 15.80 25.42
CA PRO A 329 -28.03 14.58 26.24
C PRO A 329 -28.70 13.42 25.50
N ASP A 330 -28.17 12.20 25.67
CA ASP A 330 -28.68 10.96 25.05
C ASP A 330 -28.71 10.97 23.51
N GLU A 331 -27.97 11.89 22.87
CA GLU A 331 -27.84 11.98 21.41
C GLU A 331 -26.62 11.17 20.94
N ASP A 332 -26.87 10.15 20.12
CA ASP A 332 -25.82 9.40 19.45
C ASP A 332 -25.20 10.26 18.34
N VAL A 333 -23.97 9.93 17.92
CA VAL A 333 -23.25 10.70 16.91
C VAL A 333 -22.84 9.79 15.76
N LEU A 334 -23.13 10.22 14.53
CA LEU A 334 -22.51 9.69 13.33
C LEU A 334 -21.46 10.69 12.86
N LEU A 335 -20.18 10.39 13.10
CA LEU A 335 -19.08 11.12 12.51
C LEU A 335 -18.96 10.69 11.04
N LEU A 336 -19.17 11.63 10.12
CA LEU A 336 -19.24 11.34 8.70
C LEU A 336 -18.38 12.34 7.92
N ASN A 337 -17.38 11.84 7.19
CA ASN A 337 -16.60 12.68 6.30
C ASN A 337 -17.48 13.22 5.17
N ALA A 338 -17.23 14.47 4.77
CA ALA A 338 -18.00 15.15 3.73
C ALA A 338 -17.72 14.66 2.30
N ASP A 339 -16.88 13.64 2.12
CA ASP A 339 -16.58 12.99 0.84
C ASP A 339 -17.05 11.53 0.79
N THR A 340 -18.17 11.26 1.48
CA THR A 340 -18.84 9.97 1.53
C THR A 340 -20.15 9.96 0.75
N ILE A 341 -20.57 8.78 0.27
CA ILE A 341 -21.87 8.56 -0.37
C ILE A 341 -22.61 7.49 0.44
N VAL A 342 -23.70 7.91 1.09
CA VAL A 342 -24.48 7.07 2.01
C VAL A 342 -25.71 6.47 1.28
N PRO A 343 -25.78 5.14 1.10
CA PRO A 343 -26.92 4.52 0.46
C PRO A 343 -28.16 4.47 1.36
N PRO A 344 -29.36 4.27 0.78
CA PRO A 344 -30.62 4.21 1.52
C PRO A 344 -30.62 3.16 2.64
N GLY A 345 -31.03 3.57 3.85
CA GLY A 345 -31.14 2.67 5.01
C GLY A 345 -29.83 2.33 5.73
N ALA A 346 -28.68 2.75 5.20
CA ALA A 346 -27.37 2.46 5.78
C ALA A 346 -27.24 2.94 7.24
N ILE A 347 -27.65 4.19 7.52
CA ILE A 347 -27.55 4.77 8.87
C ILE A 347 -28.44 4.02 9.87
N ASP A 348 -29.63 3.60 9.46
CA ASP A 348 -30.53 2.83 10.32
C ASP A 348 -29.93 1.45 10.63
N ARG A 349 -29.27 0.79 9.67
CA ARG A 349 -28.57 -0.48 9.91
C ARG A 349 -27.33 -0.33 10.79
N LEU A 350 -26.56 0.76 10.65
CA LEU A 350 -25.46 1.08 11.58
C LEU A 350 -25.97 1.20 13.03
N ARG A 351 -27.11 1.88 13.22
CA ARG A 351 -27.76 1.97 14.52
C ARG A 351 -28.26 0.61 15.02
N ILE A 352 -28.86 -0.22 14.15
CA ILE A 352 -29.30 -1.57 14.53
C ILE A 352 -28.10 -2.39 15.05
N ALA A 353 -26.96 -2.34 14.37
CA ALA A 353 -25.74 -3.00 14.83
C ALA A 353 -25.28 -2.43 16.19
N ALA A 354 -25.29 -1.11 16.37
CA ALA A 354 -24.90 -0.45 17.62
C ALA A 354 -25.79 -0.84 18.82
N LEU A 355 -27.08 -1.09 18.56
CA LEU A 355 -28.07 -1.48 19.58
C LEU A 355 -28.20 -2.99 19.77
N SER A 356 -27.53 -3.80 18.94
CA SER A 356 -27.62 -5.27 19.00
C SER A 356 -26.94 -5.87 20.24
N ASP A 357 -25.98 -5.15 20.83
CA ASP A 357 -25.29 -5.50 22.07
C ASP A 357 -25.00 -4.21 22.85
N ALA A 358 -25.28 -4.21 24.16
CA ALA A 358 -25.04 -3.06 25.02
C ALA A 358 -23.55 -2.64 25.03
N MET A 359 -22.64 -3.60 24.85
CA MET A 359 -21.20 -3.36 24.86
C MET A 359 -20.67 -2.83 23.53
N ILE A 360 -21.42 -2.87 22.42
CA ILE A 360 -20.96 -2.22 21.18
C ILE A 360 -20.99 -0.72 21.40
N GLY A 361 -19.83 -0.07 21.29
CA GLY A 361 -19.68 1.37 21.47
C GLY A 361 -19.58 2.13 20.15
N THR A 362 -18.90 1.53 19.16
CA THR A 362 -18.72 2.14 17.84
C THR A 362 -19.01 1.16 16.70
N VAL A 363 -19.53 1.68 15.58
CA VAL A 363 -19.85 0.90 14.38
C VAL A 363 -19.34 1.62 13.12
N THR A 364 -18.62 0.89 12.26
CA THR A 364 -18.12 1.35 10.96
C THR A 364 -18.65 0.45 9.83
N PRO A 365 -19.05 0.98 8.66
CA PRO A 365 -19.48 0.16 7.52
C PRO A 365 -18.31 -0.41 6.71
N LEU A 366 -18.61 -1.34 5.80
CA LEU A 366 -17.70 -1.68 4.70
C LEU A 366 -17.53 -0.47 3.74
N SER A 367 -16.41 -0.40 3.00
CA SER A 367 -16.16 0.70 2.05
C SER A 367 -15.18 0.34 0.93
N ASN A 368 -15.11 1.14 -0.16
CA ASN A 368 -14.00 1.07 -1.11
C ASN A 368 -12.69 1.58 -0.50
N ASN A 369 -12.76 2.54 0.41
CA ASN A 369 -11.60 3.24 0.98
C ASN A 369 -11.76 3.44 2.49
N GLY A 370 -11.96 2.34 3.21
CA GLY A 370 -12.15 2.31 4.65
C GLY A 370 -11.08 1.51 5.36
N GLU A 371 -9.81 1.65 4.96
CA GLU A 371 -8.65 0.97 5.57
C GLU A 371 -8.87 -0.55 5.75
N ASP A 372 -9.08 -1.02 6.98
CA ASP A 372 -9.33 -2.43 7.31
C ASP A 372 -10.68 -2.98 6.79
N THR A 373 -11.63 -2.08 6.50
CA THR A 373 -12.94 -2.39 5.93
C THR A 373 -12.98 -2.30 4.41
N SER A 374 -11.84 -1.98 3.77
CA SER A 374 -11.75 -1.82 2.32
C SER A 374 -12.03 -3.09 1.52
N LEU A 375 -12.76 -2.96 0.42
CA LEU A 375 -12.98 -3.99 -0.60
C LEU A 375 -13.15 -3.37 -2.01
N PRO A 376 -12.89 -4.09 -3.12
CA PRO A 376 -12.56 -5.51 -3.21
C PRO A 376 -11.15 -5.85 -2.72
N ARG A 377 -10.14 -5.00 -2.94
CA ARG A 377 -8.79 -5.27 -2.42
C ARG A 377 -8.71 -4.85 -0.96
N ARG A 378 -8.54 -5.84 -0.09
CA ARG A 378 -8.45 -5.66 1.37
C ARG A 378 -7.27 -4.77 1.74
N PHE A 379 -7.40 -4.00 2.82
CA PHE A 379 -6.35 -3.18 3.43
C PHE A 379 -5.72 -2.12 2.50
N ARG A 380 -6.41 -1.75 1.41
CA ARG A 380 -5.94 -0.76 0.43
C ARG A 380 -7.09 0.14 -0.02
N ALA A 381 -6.77 1.33 -0.51
CA ALA A 381 -7.76 2.18 -1.14
C ALA A 381 -8.17 1.59 -2.51
N ASN A 382 -9.48 1.47 -2.74
CA ASN A 382 -10.05 1.06 -4.02
C ASN A 382 -10.72 2.25 -4.72
N PRO A 383 -10.81 2.24 -6.07
CA PRO A 383 -11.54 3.26 -6.81
C PRO A 383 -12.96 3.46 -6.27
N MET A 384 -13.44 4.71 -6.31
CA MET A 384 -14.81 5.04 -5.92
C MET A 384 -15.79 4.43 -6.94
N PRO A 385 -16.74 3.56 -6.52
CA PRO A 385 -17.80 3.09 -7.40
C PRO A 385 -18.78 4.22 -7.73
N SER A 386 -19.59 4.04 -8.78
CA SER A 386 -20.72 4.93 -9.05
C SER A 386 -21.79 4.84 -7.96
N ASP A 387 -22.64 5.86 -7.84
CA ASP A 387 -23.76 5.88 -6.89
C ASP A 387 -24.65 4.63 -6.98
N ASP A 388 -24.94 4.16 -8.21
CA ASP A 388 -25.77 2.97 -8.45
C ASP A 388 -25.06 1.69 -8.00
N GLU A 389 -23.75 1.58 -8.23
CA GLU A 389 -22.95 0.45 -7.74
C GLU A 389 -22.85 0.44 -6.21
N ILE A 390 -22.72 1.61 -5.57
CA ILE A 390 -22.71 1.74 -4.10
C ILE A 390 -24.05 1.23 -3.54
N ALA A 391 -25.17 1.67 -4.11
CA ALA A 391 -26.50 1.24 -3.69
C ALA A 391 -26.72 -0.27 -3.92
N ALA A 392 -26.23 -0.81 -5.03
CA ALA A 392 -26.32 -2.24 -5.33
C ALA A 392 -25.46 -3.09 -4.38
N LEU A 393 -24.22 -2.67 -4.10
CA LEU A 393 -23.32 -3.33 -3.15
C LEU A 393 -23.93 -3.34 -1.75
N ASP A 394 -24.47 -2.22 -1.30
CA ASP A 394 -25.12 -2.11 0.01
C ASP A 394 -26.39 -2.97 0.12
N ALA A 395 -27.25 -2.99 -0.92
CA ALA A 395 -28.42 -3.85 -0.96
C ALA A 395 -28.05 -5.35 -0.92
N LEU A 396 -26.97 -5.73 -1.62
CA LEU A 396 -26.44 -7.09 -1.57
C LEU A 396 -25.86 -7.42 -0.20
N ALA A 397 -25.09 -6.51 0.40
CA ALA A 397 -24.55 -6.67 1.75
C ALA A 397 -25.69 -6.89 2.76
N SER A 398 -26.74 -6.07 2.68
CA SER A 398 -27.95 -6.23 3.49
C SER A 398 -28.62 -7.59 3.32
N THR A 399 -28.59 -8.16 2.11
CA THR A 399 -29.24 -9.44 1.80
C THR A 399 -28.41 -10.63 2.29
N VAL A 400 -27.09 -10.60 2.05
CA VAL A 400 -26.21 -11.76 2.32
C VAL A 400 -25.58 -11.74 3.71
N ASN A 401 -25.56 -10.58 4.36
CA ASN A 401 -24.93 -10.38 5.67
C ASN A 401 -25.89 -9.76 6.70
N GLY A 402 -27.19 -9.65 6.41
CA GLY A 402 -28.16 -8.89 7.23
C GLY A 402 -28.02 -9.09 8.74
N GLY A 403 -27.83 -7.99 9.47
CA GLY A 403 -27.61 -7.96 10.93
C GLY A 403 -26.23 -8.44 11.39
N GLY A 404 -25.33 -8.81 10.48
CA GLY A 404 -24.01 -9.33 10.77
C GLY A 404 -22.98 -8.23 11.02
N TYR A 405 -22.15 -8.42 12.03
CA TYR A 405 -21.03 -7.55 12.35
C TYR A 405 -19.79 -8.35 12.77
N VAL A 406 -18.62 -7.71 12.73
CA VAL A 406 -17.32 -8.31 13.11
C VAL A 406 -16.57 -7.35 14.02
N ASP A 407 -16.02 -7.84 15.13
CA ASP A 407 -15.17 -7.05 16.03
C ASP A 407 -13.90 -6.57 15.34
N MET A 408 -13.52 -5.33 15.64
CA MET A 408 -12.31 -4.69 15.15
C MET A 408 -11.52 -4.10 16.32
N PRO A 409 -10.18 -3.97 16.19
CA PRO A 409 -9.37 -3.24 17.18
C PRO A 409 -9.86 -1.80 17.40
N ASN A 410 -10.28 -1.13 16.33
CA ASN A 410 -10.82 0.23 16.34
C ASN A 410 -11.84 0.42 15.20
N GLY A 411 -12.71 1.42 15.34
CA GLY A 411 -13.51 1.95 14.23
C GLY A 411 -12.73 2.95 13.39
N ILE A 412 -13.33 3.43 12.29
CA ILE A 412 -12.65 4.26 11.29
C ILE A 412 -13.42 5.56 11.07
N GLY A 413 -12.75 6.70 11.25
CA GLY A 413 -13.37 8.03 11.34
C GLY A 413 -14.01 8.58 10.07
N PHE A 414 -13.98 7.87 8.92
CA PHE A 414 -14.69 8.33 7.72
C PHE A 414 -16.21 8.19 7.84
N CYS A 415 -16.66 7.16 8.56
CA CYS A 415 -18.05 6.87 8.87
C CYS A 415 -18.07 6.03 10.16
N LEU A 416 -18.27 6.71 11.29
CA LEU A 416 -18.19 6.12 12.62
C LEU A 416 -19.44 6.49 13.42
N TYR A 417 -20.31 5.51 13.63
CA TYR A 417 -21.44 5.64 14.54
C TYR A 417 -20.93 5.43 15.98
N VAL A 418 -21.26 6.34 16.88
CA VAL A 418 -20.81 6.35 18.27
C VAL A 418 -22.02 6.53 19.19
N LYS A 419 -22.21 5.59 20.11
CA LYS A 419 -23.26 5.72 21.13
C LYS A 419 -22.97 6.88 22.08
N SER A 420 -24.03 7.56 22.49
CA SER A 420 -24.03 8.62 23.50
C SER A 420 -23.28 8.23 24.77
N GLU A 421 -23.50 7.00 25.26
CA GLU A 421 -22.85 6.44 26.45
C GLU A 421 -21.31 6.41 26.35
N VAL A 422 -20.77 6.13 25.16
CA VAL A 422 -19.32 6.12 24.93
C VAL A 422 -18.77 7.53 25.09
N LEU A 423 -19.39 8.50 24.43
CA LEU A 423 -18.98 9.91 24.50
C LEU A 423 -19.10 10.47 25.92
N ASP A 424 -20.13 10.07 26.67
CA ASP A 424 -20.30 10.44 28.08
C ASP A 424 -19.21 9.86 28.97
N ARG A 425 -18.70 8.66 28.62
CA ARG A 425 -17.66 7.97 29.38
C ARG A 425 -16.25 8.47 29.11
N ILE A 426 -15.88 8.62 27.83
CA ILE A 426 -14.47 8.88 27.44
C ILE A 426 -14.21 10.31 26.97
N GLY A 427 -15.27 11.09 26.72
CA GLY A 427 -15.16 12.49 26.34
C GLY A 427 -14.72 12.71 24.89
N PRO A 428 -14.07 13.85 24.57
CA PRO A 428 -13.74 14.27 23.21
C PRO A 428 -12.51 13.56 22.62
N LEU A 429 -12.27 13.74 21.32
CA LEU A 429 -11.09 13.24 20.63
C LEU A 429 -9.81 13.95 21.13
N SER A 430 -8.68 13.23 21.14
CA SER A 430 -7.39 13.78 21.58
C SER A 430 -6.83 14.82 20.61
N LEU A 431 -6.43 15.99 21.13
CA LEU A 431 -5.77 17.04 20.35
C LEU A 431 -4.26 16.79 20.16
N ALA A 432 -3.69 15.74 20.79
CA ALA A 432 -2.27 15.42 20.70
C ALA A 432 -1.81 15.06 19.28
N PHE A 433 -2.75 14.67 18.41
CA PHE A 433 -2.51 14.27 17.03
C PHE A 433 -2.47 15.44 16.03
N GLY A 434 -2.56 16.68 16.51
CA GLY A 434 -2.38 17.88 15.70
C GLY A 434 -3.49 18.05 14.65
N ARG A 435 -3.15 18.03 13.36
CA ARG A 435 -4.14 18.25 12.28
C ARG A 435 -5.04 17.05 12.00
N GLY A 436 -4.63 15.83 12.33
CA GLY A 436 -5.41 14.60 12.14
C GLY A 436 -4.54 13.33 12.09
N TYR A 437 -5.20 12.19 11.86
CA TYR A 437 -4.73 10.80 11.94
C TYR A 437 -4.39 10.28 13.34
N TYR A 438 -5.00 9.14 13.68
CA TYR A 438 -4.98 8.39 14.94
C TYR A 438 -5.81 8.96 16.10
N GLU A 439 -6.45 10.12 15.95
CA GLU A 439 -7.41 10.61 16.94
C GLU A 439 -8.65 9.71 17.07
N ASP A 440 -9.13 9.16 15.95
CA ASP A 440 -10.25 8.23 15.87
C ASP A 440 -9.87 6.85 16.40
N VAL A 441 -8.67 6.38 16.06
CA VAL A 441 -8.08 5.15 16.60
C VAL A 441 -7.94 5.25 18.12
N GLU A 442 -7.33 6.32 18.62
CA GLU A 442 -7.14 6.53 20.06
C GLU A 442 -8.46 6.65 20.81
N PHE A 443 -9.45 7.32 20.23
CA PHE A 443 -10.81 7.38 20.76
C PHE A 443 -11.43 5.98 20.89
N CYS A 444 -11.34 5.15 19.85
CA CYS A 444 -11.86 3.78 19.87
C CYS A 444 -11.12 2.87 20.86
N LEU A 445 -9.81 3.07 21.04
CA LEU A 445 -9.01 2.32 22.02
C LEU A 445 -9.33 2.74 23.46
N LYS A 446 -9.64 4.02 23.70
CA LYS A 446 -10.20 4.48 24.99
C LYS A 446 -11.56 3.86 25.26
N ALA A 447 -12.43 3.81 24.26
CA ALA A 447 -13.72 3.13 24.39
C ALA A 447 -13.52 1.65 24.76
N ALA A 448 -12.59 0.97 24.09
CA ALA A 448 -12.25 -0.43 24.39
C ALA A 448 -11.68 -0.63 25.79
N ALA A 449 -10.87 0.30 26.29
CA ALA A 449 -10.35 0.27 27.66
C ALA A 449 -11.47 0.39 28.72
N GLU A 450 -12.60 1.02 28.38
CA GLU A 450 -13.80 1.09 29.21
C GLU A 450 -14.76 -0.10 29.00
N GLY A 451 -14.35 -1.10 28.21
CA GLY A 451 -15.09 -2.34 27.95
C GLY A 451 -15.99 -2.32 26.71
N PHE A 452 -16.07 -1.21 25.98
CA PHE A 452 -16.85 -1.15 24.74
C PHE A 452 -16.17 -1.92 23.60
N ARG A 453 -16.97 -2.37 22.64
CA ARG A 453 -16.52 -3.05 21.42
C ARG A 453 -16.61 -2.10 20.24
N ASN A 454 -15.63 -2.17 19.36
CA ASN A 454 -15.64 -1.50 18.06
C ASN A 454 -15.96 -2.57 17.02
N VAL A 455 -16.96 -2.36 16.17
CA VAL A 455 -17.39 -3.38 15.20
C VAL A 455 -17.53 -2.81 13.79
N CYS A 456 -17.35 -3.66 12.78
CA CYS A 456 -17.75 -3.39 11.42
C CYS A 456 -19.12 -4.01 11.13
N ALA A 457 -20.09 -3.21 10.70
CA ALA A 457 -21.36 -3.69 10.17
C ALA A 457 -21.15 -4.26 8.76
N THR A 458 -21.23 -5.58 8.62
CA THR A 458 -20.93 -6.29 7.36
C THR A 458 -22.09 -6.25 6.35
N ASP A 459 -23.23 -5.72 6.77
CA ASP A 459 -24.45 -5.53 6.00
C ASP A 459 -24.68 -4.06 5.58
N VAL A 460 -23.67 -3.21 5.78
CA VAL A 460 -23.67 -1.80 5.35
C VAL A 460 -22.43 -1.52 4.51
N TYR A 461 -22.62 -0.89 3.36
CA TYR A 461 -21.53 -0.41 2.51
C TYR A 461 -21.66 1.10 2.28
N VAL A 462 -20.59 1.87 2.47
CA VAL A 462 -20.56 3.32 2.25
C VAL A 462 -19.40 3.67 1.33
N GLY A 463 -19.67 4.41 0.26
CA GLY A 463 -18.62 4.91 -0.63
C GLY A 463 -17.82 6.04 0.03
N HIS A 464 -16.51 6.06 -0.16
CA HIS A 464 -15.61 7.08 0.37
C HIS A 464 -14.53 7.45 -0.65
N HIS A 465 -14.42 8.73 -1.01
CA HIS A 465 -13.39 9.18 -1.95
C HIS A 465 -11.98 9.11 -1.33
N GLY A 466 -11.84 9.51 -0.06
CA GLY A 466 -10.61 9.40 0.75
C GLY A 466 -9.35 10.03 0.14
N SER A 467 -9.53 11.01 -0.75
CA SER A 467 -8.45 11.62 -1.55
C SER A 467 -8.40 13.15 -1.45
N PHE A 468 -9.33 13.77 -0.71
CA PHE A 468 -9.45 15.23 -0.65
C PHE A 468 -8.77 15.83 0.57
N SER A 469 -8.88 15.18 1.73
CA SER A 469 -8.24 15.62 2.98
C SER A 469 -6.82 15.07 3.13
N PHE A 470 -5.85 15.97 3.36
CA PHE A 470 -4.44 15.69 3.65
C PHE A 470 -3.53 15.11 2.54
N LYS A 471 -4.01 14.73 1.35
CA LYS A 471 -3.19 14.34 0.16
C LYS A 471 -1.82 13.68 0.52
N SER A 472 -0.69 14.33 0.22
CA SER A 472 0.68 13.84 0.52
C SER A 472 1.09 13.96 1.99
N GLU A 473 0.36 14.69 2.82
CA GLU A 473 0.60 14.86 4.25
C GLU A 473 0.08 13.67 5.09
N LYS A 474 -0.86 12.84 4.59
CA LYS A 474 -1.39 11.66 5.31
C LYS A 474 -0.24 10.81 5.88
N ARG A 475 0.74 10.44 5.04
CA ARG A 475 1.87 9.60 5.47
C ARG A 475 2.74 10.28 6.51
N ALA A 476 2.99 11.59 6.40
CA ALA A 476 3.75 12.34 7.41
C ALA A 476 3.04 12.32 8.76
N LEU A 477 1.73 12.61 8.77
CA LEU A 477 0.92 12.62 9.97
C LEU A 477 0.90 11.23 10.62
N VAL A 478 0.66 10.18 9.82
CA VAL A 478 0.71 8.79 10.28
C VAL A 478 2.06 8.46 10.92
N ARG A 479 3.18 8.76 10.25
CA ARG A 479 4.52 8.46 10.77
C ARG A 479 4.86 9.26 12.03
N ARG A 480 4.45 10.53 12.11
CA ARG A 480 4.63 11.39 13.29
C ARG A 480 3.80 10.91 14.49
N ASN A 481 2.56 10.48 14.22
CA ASN A 481 1.58 10.21 15.26
C ASN A 481 1.61 8.77 15.77
N LEU A 482 2.10 7.81 14.99
CA LEU A 482 2.19 6.41 15.43
C LEU A 482 3.04 6.24 16.72
N PRO A 483 4.20 6.89 16.90
CA PRO A 483 4.93 6.85 18.18
C PRO A 483 4.21 7.55 19.34
N LEU A 484 3.31 8.50 19.07
CA LEU A 484 2.46 9.10 20.11
C LEU A 484 1.42 8.08 20.57
N LEU A 485 0.75 7.41 19.64
CA LEU A 485 -0.23 6.35 19.94
C LEU A 485 0.42 5.18 20.68
N ALA A 486 1.58 4.71 20.23
CA ALA A 486 2.28 3.58 20.84
C ALA A 486 2.71 3.84 22.30
N ARG A 487 2.86 5.11 22.71
CA ARG A 487 3.17 5.46 24.11
C ARG A 487 1.98 5.28 25.04
N SER A 488 0.75 5.54 24.57
CA SER A 488 -0.47 5.37 25.37
C SER A 488 -1.15 4.01 25.15
N HIS A 489 -0.94 3.37 24.00
CA HIS A 489 -1.54 2.08 23.62
C HIS A 489 -0.49 1.16 22.96
N PRO A 490 0.44 0.57 23.73
CA PRO A 490 1.55 -0.21 23.18
C PRO A 490 1.12 -1.48 22.43
N ASP A 491 0.00 -2.09 22.82
CA ASP A 491 -0.48 -3.35 22.24
C ASP A 491 -1.20 -3.18 20.88
N TYR A 492 -1.56 -1.95 20.51
CA TYR A 492 -2.37 -1.69 19.33
C TYR A 492 -1.74 -2.23 18.04
N ARG A 493 -0.43 -2.06 17.87
CA ARG A 493 0.28 -2.53 16.66
C ARG A 493 0.14 -4.04 16.49
N HIS A 494 0.26 -4.79 17.57
CA HIS A 494 0.11 -6.24 17.56
C HIS A 494 -1.35 -6.63 17.27
N GLN A 495 -2.33 -5.98 17.91
CA GLN A 495 -3.76 -6.23 17.67
C GLN A 495 -4.16 -5.97 16.21
N SER A 496 -3.71 -4.86 15.63
CA SER A 496 -3.94 -4.51 14.23
C SER A 496 -3.30 -5.55 13.29
N GLN A 497 -2.05 -5.95 13.53
CA GLN A 497 -1.40 -7.01 12.75
C GLN A 497 -2.15 -8.34 12.83
N GLN A 498 -2.61 -8.74 14.02
CA GLN A 498 -3.40 -9.95 14.19
C GLN A 498 -4.73 -9.88 13.42
N PHE A 499 -5.41 -8.73 13.44
CA PHE A 499 -6.63 -8.52 12.66
C PHE A 499 -6.36 -8.66 11.15
N VAL A 500 -5.29 -8.05 10.64
CA VAL A 500 -4.90 -8.15 9.22
C VAL A 500 -4.56 -9.60 8.83
N LEU A 501 -3.82 -10.32 9.68
CA LEU A 501 -3.45 -11.72 9.42
C LEU A 501 -4.65 -12.67 9.46
N ALA A 502 -5.60 -12.44 10.37
CA ALA A 502 -6.80 -13.26 10.49
C ALA A 502 -7.89 -12.91 9.46
N ASP A 503 -7.94 -11.65 9.01
CA ASP A 503 -8.97 -11.06 8.15
C ASP A 503 -10.39 -11.58 8.42
N PRO A 504 -10.94 -11.33 9.62
CA PRO A 504 -12.23 -11.91 10.03
C PRO A 504 -13.42 -11.39 9.22
N LEU A 505 -13.24 -10.31 8.43
CA LEU A 505 -14.24 -9.78 7.51
C LEU A 505 -14.32 -10.57 6.19
N LYS A 506 -13.26 -11.32 5.83
CA LYS A 506 -13.17 -12.04 4.55
C LYS A 506 -14.36 -12.96 4.26
N PRO A 507 -14.92 -13.72 5.22
CA PRO A 507 -16.11 -14.55 4.94
C PRO A 507 -17.35 -13.74 4.56
N ALA A 508 -17.60 -12.61 5.22
CA ALA A 508 -18.75 -11.75 4.93
C ALA A 508 -18.59 -11.03 3.58
N ILE A 509 -17.38 -10.58 3.29
CA ILE A 509 -17.05 -9.98 2.00
C ILE A 509 -17.12 -11.03 0.89
N GLY A 510 -16.61 -12.24 1.09
CA GLY A 510 -16.69 -13.32 0.11
C GLY A 510 -18.12 -13.67 -0.30
N ARG A 511 -19.07 -13.67 0.66
CA ARG A 511 -20.51 -13.83 0.35
C ARG A 511 -21.04 -12.67 -0.49
N LEU A 512 -20.68 -11.43 -0.16
CA LEU A 512 -21.06 -10.24 -0.91
C LEU A 512 -20.53 -10.31 -2.34
N GLU A 513 -19.25 -10.64 -2.53
CA GLU A 513 -18.65 -10.74 -3.86
C GLU A 513 -19.22 -11.89 -4.69
N GLN A 514 -19.53 -13.03 -4.08
CA GLN A 514 -20.20 -14.14 -4.77
C GLN A 514 -21.60 -13.73 -5.26
N ALA A 515 -22.36 -13.00 -4.42
CA ALA A 515 -23.66 -12.49 -4.82
C ALA A 515 -23.54 -11.39 -5.90
N TRP A 516 -22.51 -10.54 -5.81
CA TRP A 516 -22.18 -9.55 -6.84
C TRP A 516 -21.90 -10.22 -8.18
N LEU A 517 -21.16 -11.33 -8.21
CA LEU A 517 -20.91 -12.09 -9.45
C LEU A 517 -22.18 -12.73 -10.01
N ALA A 518 -22.99 -13.35 -9.16
CA ALA A 518 -24.18 -14.07 -9.59
C ALA A 518 -25.31 -13.16 -10.14
N GLN A 519 -25.27 -11.86 -9.81
CA GLN A 519 -26.25 -10.84 -10.24
C GLN A 519 -25.64 -9.77 -11.17
N GLY A 520 -24.32 -9.76 -11.32
CA GLY A 520 -23.57 -8.77 -12.07
C GLY A 520 -23.49 -9.09 -13.58
N PRO A 521 -22.62 -8.37 -14.31
CA PRO A 521 -22.40 -8.61 -15.73
C PRO A 521 -21.85 -10.03 -16.00
N GLU A 522 -22.15 -10.56 -17.18
CA GLU A 522 -21.62 -11.86 -17.62
C GLU A 522 -20.09 -11.89 -17.58
N PHE A 523 -19.54 -13.06 -17.24
CA PHE A 523 -18.10 -13.27 -17.20
C PHE A 523 -17.72 -14.67 -17.68
N ASP A 524 -16.48 -14.77 -18.15
CA ASP A 524 -15.81 -16.03 -18.43
C ASP A 524 -15.02 -16.48 -17.20
N LEU A 525 -15.01 -17.78 -16.90
CA LEU A 525 -14.28 -18.36 -15.77
C LEU A 525 -13.05 -19.13 -16.27
N LEU A 526 -11.88 -18.77 -15.77
CA LEU A 526 -10.63 -19.52 -15.98
C LEU A 526 -10.27 -20.28 -14.71
N VAL A 527 -10.40 -21.60 -14.72
CA VAL A 527 -10.01 -22.47 -13.60
C VAL A 527 -8.56 -22.90 -13.80
N THR A 528 -7.71 -22.61 -12.83
CA THR A 528 -6.26 -22.78 -12.99
C THR A 528 -5.62 -23.28 -11.69
N PRO A 529 -4.58 -24.13 -11.75
CA PRO A 529 -3.66 -24.28 -10.62
C PRO A 529 -2.95 -22.93 -10.36
N PRO A 530 -2.17 -22.78 -9.28
CA PRO A 530 -1.28 -21.63 -9.12
C PRO A 530 -0.32 -21.58 -10.30
N LEU A 531 -0.14 -20.39 -10.89
CA LEU A 531 0.74 -20.12 -12.03
C LEU A 531 1.73 -19.02 -11.67
N PRO A 532 2.91 -18.98 -12.31
CA PRO A 532 3.78 -17.80 -12.28
C PRO A 532 3.00 -16.53 -12.63
N ALA A 533 3.24 -15.44 -11.91
CA ALA A 533 2.49 -14.19 -12.06
C ALA A 533 2.48 -13.68 -13.51
N ALA A 534 3.66 -13.62 -14.15
CA ALA A 534 3.80 -13.18 -15.54
C ALA A 534 2.95 -14.01 -16.53
N LEU A 535 2.91 -15.33 -16.35
CA LEU A 535 2.12 -16.22 -17.19
C LEU A 535 0.61 -16.04 -16.93
N ARG A 536 0.21 -15.96 -15.65
CA ARG A 536 -1.19 -15.71 -15.27
C ARG A 536 -1.70 -14.39 -15.88
N GLU A 537 -0.90 -13.33 -15.79
CA GLU A 537 -1.23 -12.01 -16.33
C GLU A 537 -1.28 -12.01 -17.85
N HIS A 538 -0.34 -12.70 -18.51
CA HIS A 538 -0.35 -12.86 -19.96
C HIS A 538 -1.60 -13.60 -20.46
N ILE A 539 -1.94 -14.73 -19.84
CA ILE A 539 -3.16 -15.50 -20.17
C ILE A 539 -4.39 -14.62 -19.91
N ALA A 540 -4.46 -13.98 -18.75
CA ALA A 540 -5.58 -13.12 -18.41
C ALA A 540 -5.76 -11.97 -19.39
N ALA A 541 -4.68 -11.23 -19.70
CA ALA A 541 -4.71 -10.11 -20.64
C ALA A 541 -5.09 -10.54 -22.06
N SER A 542 -4.66 -11.74 -22.48
CA SER A 542 -4.95 -12.28 -23.82
C SER A 542 -6.37 -12.82 -23.97
N LEU A 543 -6.98 -13.28 -22.87
CA LEU A 543 -8.33 -13.82 -22.84
C LEU A 543 -9.40 -12.79 -22.44
N THR A 544 -8.97 -11.65 -21.89
CA THR A 544 -9.85 -10.52 -21.60
C THR A 544 -10.20 -9.83 -22.92
N ASP A 545 -11.50 -9.67 -23.17
CA ASP A 545 -12.05 -8.94 -24.31
C ASP A 545 -12.67 -7.64 -23.78
N THR A 546 -12.71 -6.57 -24.58
CA THR A 546 -13.25 -5.26 -24.14
C THR A 546 -14.70 -5.35 -23.67
N ASP A 547 -15.46 -6.34 -24.16
CA ASP A 547 -16.85 -6.57 -23.82
C ASP A 547 -17.05 -7.69 -22.77
N ARG A 548 -15.98 -8.34 -22.30
CA ARG A 548 -16.10 -9.56 -21.47
C ARG A 548 -15.14 -9.56 -20.28
N ARG A 549 -15.74 -9.67 -19.10
CA ARG A 549 -15.00 -9.84 -17.84
C ARG A 549 -14.44 -11.25 -17.72
N LEU A 550 -13.19 -11.36 -17.27
CA LEU A 550 -12.57 -12.62 -16.90
C LEU A 550 -12.51 -12.75 -15.38
N VAL A 551 -12.95 -13.89 -14.84
CA VAL A 551 -12.75 -14.28 -13.44
C VAL A 551 -11.82 -15.49 -13.41
N VAL A 552 -10.78 -15.43 -12.58
CA VAL A 552 -9.79 -16.50 -12.43
C VAL A 552 -10.08 -17.24 -11.12
N ALA A 553 -10.38 -18.53 -11.22
CA ALA A 553 -10.49 -19.46 -10.09
C ALA A 553 -9.15 -20.19 -9.90
N THR A 554 -8.32 -19.69 -8.98
CA THR A 554 -7.06 -20.34 -8.62
C THR A 554 -7.29 -21.44 -7.60
N VAL A 555 -6.91 -22.67 -7.96
CA VAL A 555 -7.16 -23.88 -7.18
C VAL A 555 -5.85 -24.36 -6.56
N SER A 556 -5.71 -24.21 -5.24
CA SER A 556 -4.52 -24.65 -4.50
C SER A 556 -4.81 -25.96 -3.76
N PRO A 557 -3.90 -26.95 -3.80
CA PRO A 557 -4.03 -28.16 -2.99
C PRO A 557 -3.82 -27.85 -1.50
N ASP A 558 -4.51 -28.59 -0.64
CA ASP A 558 -4.42 -28.47 0.82
C ASP A 558 -4.54 -29.86 1.46
N GLY A 559 -3.42 -30.59 1.58
CA GLY A 559 -3.44 -32.00 1.95
C GLY A 559 -4.19 -32.87 0.94
N ASP A 560 -5.19 -33.64 1.38
CA ASP A 560 -6.17 -34.31 0.50
C ASP A 560 -7.33 -33.39 0.07
N GLY A 561 -7.42 -32.17 0.63
CA GLY A 561 -8.38 -31.13 0.32
C GLY A 561 -7.88 -30.11 -0.71
N PHE A 562 -8.58 -28.99 -0.82
CA PHE A 562 -8.26 -27.91 -1.75
C PHE A 562 -8.92 -26.58 -1.36
N ALA A 563 -8.37 -25.48 -1.89
CA ALA A 563 -8.97 -24.15 -1.82
C ALA A 563 -9.13 -23.55 -3.22
N VAL A 564 -10.30 -23.02 -3.53
CA VAL A 564 -10.61 -22.27 -4.74
C VAL A 564 -10.74 -20.80 -4.36
N ASN A 565 -9.89 -19.94 -4.89
CA ASN A 565 -9.97 -18.49 -4.71
C ASN A 565 -10.34 -17.82 -6.04
N LEU A 566 -11.34 -16.96 -6.03
CA LEU A 566 -11.74 -16.19 -7.20
C LEU A 566 -11.07 -14.82 -7.19
N SER A 567 -10.55 -14.40 -8.34
CA SER A 567 -9.97 -13.08 -8.53
C SER A 567 -10.33 -12.50 -9.90
N ALA A 568 -10.54 -11.19 -9.97
CA ALA A 568 -10.56 -10.47 -11.24
C ALA A 568 -9.15 -9.90 -11.55
N PRO A 569 -8.59 -10.14 -12.74
CA PRO A 569 -7.25 -9.66 -13.10
C PRO A 569 -7.07 -8.14 -13.06
N ASP A 570 -8.14 -7.37 -13.24
CA ASP A 570 -8.16 -5.90 -13.18
C ASP A 570 -8.12 -5.35 -11.74
N GLY A 571 -8.18 -6.23 -10.73
CA GLY A 571 -8.25 -5.86 -9.32
C GLY A 571 -9.63 -5.43 -8.84
N GLY A 572 -10.66 -5.54 -9.69
CA GLY A 572 -12.07 -5.37 -9.33
C GLY A 572 -12.64 -6.61 -8.64
N PHE A 573 -13.96 -6.70 -8.54
CA PHE A 573 -14.63 -7.87 -7.95
C PHE A 573 -14.49 -9.14 -8.82
N PRO A 574 -14.30 -10.35 -8.28
CA PRO A 574 -14.05 -10.67 -6.88
C PRO A 574 -12.56 -10.57 -6.53
N GLN A 575 -12.21 -10.51 -5.25
CA GLN A 575 -10.87 -10.74 -4.72
C GLN A 575 -10.86 -11.60 -3.43
N ASN A 576 -12.04 -11.92 -2.89
CA ASN A 576 -12.27 -12.52 -1.59
C ASN A 576 -13.24 -13.71 -1.64
N ALA A 577 -14.01 -13.86 -2.72
CA ALA A 577 -14.88 -15.01 -2.93
C ALA A 577 -14.07 -16.30 -3.18
N GLY A 578 -14.60 -17.43 -2.68
CA GLY A 578 -13.94 -18.71 -2.81
C GLY A 578 -14.65 -19.81 -2.03
N CYS A 579 -14.15 -21.03 -2.16
CA CYS A 579 -14.56 -22.17 -1.35
C CYS A 579 -13.34 -22.99 -0.93
N ARG A 580 -13.45 -23.71 0.20
CA ARG A 580 -12.40 -24.59 0.71
C ARG A 580 -13.01 -25.91 1.14
N SER A 581 -12.32 -27.00 0.85
CA SER A 581 -12.57 -28.33 1.41
C SER A 581 -11.37 -28.70 2.26
N ALA A 582 -11.57 -28.86 3.56
CA ALA A 582 -10.48 -29.18 4.48
C ALA A 582 -10.05 -30.66 4.34
N PRO A 583 -8.80 -30.99 4.74
CA PRO A 583 -8.34 -32.37 4.82
C PRO A 583 -9.29 -33.26 5.63
N GLY A 584 -9.64 -34.44 5.11
CA GLY A 584 -10.52 -35.40 5.80
C GLY A 584 -12.01 -35.04 5.89
N GLU A 585 -12.45 -33.92 5.28
CA GLU A 585 -13.85 -33.47 5.30
C GLU A 585 -14.66 -34.11 4.15
N GLY A 586 -15.73 -34.84 4.45
CA GLY A 586 -16.63 -35.42 3.44
C GLY A 586 -16.03 -36.56 2.58
N SER A 587 -16.87 -37.32 1.89
CA SER A 587 -16.40 -38.31 0.91
C SER A 587 -16.02 -37.63 -0.41
N ALA A 588 -15.15 -38.25 -1.22
CA ALA A 588 -14.78 -37.68 -2.53
C ALA A 588 -15.99 -37.37 -3.44
N PRO A 589 -17.04 -38.22 -3.52
CA PRO A 589 -18.29 -37.87 -4.22
C PRO A 589 -18.99 -36.62 -3.70
N ASP A 590 -19.01 -36.40 -2.38
CA ASP A 590 -19.66 -35.24 -1.76
C ASP A 590 -18.93 -33.96 -2.16
N ARG A 591 -17.59 -33.96 -2.10
CA ARG A 591 -16.75 -32.83 -2.52
C ARG A 591 -16.99 -32.44 -3.97
N VAL A 592 -17.13 -33.43 -4.86
CA VAL A 592 -17.44 -33.19 -6.28
C VAL A 592 -18.82 -32.55 -6.44
N PHE A 593 -19.83 -33.04 -5.73
CA PHE A 593 -21.19 -32.48 -5.80
C PHE A 593 -21.25 -31.04 -5.28
N GLU A 594 -20.56 -30.74 -4.19
CA GLU A 594 -20.49 -29.37 -3.64
C GLU A 594 -19.78 -28.40 -4.60
N LEU A 595 -18.71 -28.84 -5.24
CA LEU A 595 -18.02 -28.08 -6.29
C LEU A 595 -18.92 -27.83 -7.49
N GLU A 596 -19.64 -28.85 -7.97
CA GLU A 596 -20.60 -28.70 -9.07
C GLU A 596 -21.66 -27.66 -8.76
N ARG A 597 -22.20 -27.67 -7.53
CA ARG A 597 -23.15 -26.67 -7.06
C ARG A 597 -22.53 -25.28 -7.01
N TYR A 598 -21.37 -25.14 -6.36
CA TYR A 598 -20.66 -23.87 -6.23
C TYR A 598 -20.40 -23.24 -7.59
N PHE A 599 -19.84 -24.00 -8.52
CA PHE A 599 -19.54 -23.54 -9.87
C PHE A 599 -20.80 -23.17 -10.66
N ARG A 600 -21.90 -23.92 -10.52
CA ARG A 600 -23.18 -23.59 -11.18
C ARG A 600 -23.80 -22.31 -10.62
N ASP A 601 -23.67 -22.06 -9.31
CA ASP A 601 -24.18 -20.86 -8.64
C ASP A 601 -23.45 -19.58 -9.10
N LEU A 602 -22.20 -19.70 -9.55
CA LEU A 602 -21.44 -18.58 -10.15
C LEU A 602 -22.00 -18.14 -11.52
N LYS A 603 -22.72 -19.02 -12.23
CA LYS A 603 -23.30 -18.76 -13.56
C LYS A 603 -22.30 -18.19 -14.59
N PRO A 604 -21.12 -18.78 -14.78
CA PRO A 604 -20.19 -18.31 -15.81
C PRO A 604 -20.77 -18.55 -17.21
N ARG A 605 -20.48 -17.64 -18.14
CA ARG A 605 -20.90 -17.74 -19.55
C ARG A 605 -20.10 -18.79 -20.31
N ARG A 606 -18.79 -18.81 -20.08
CA ARG A 606 -17.83 -19.78 -20.64
C ARG A 606 -16.86 -20.19 -19.54
N VAL A 607 -16.41 -21.45 -19.58
CA VAL A 607 -15.39 -21.95 -18.65
C VAL A 607 -14.21 -22.50 -19.43
N MET A 608 -13.00 -22.17 -18.97
CA MET A 608 -11.72 -22.63 -19.51
C MET A 608 -10.91 -23.21 -18.37
N ALA A 609 -10.12 -24.25 -18.65
CA ALA A 609 -9.22 -24.84 -17.66
C ALA A 609 -7.76 -24.73 -18.09
N VAL A 610 -6.90 -24.26 -17.20
CA VAL A 610 -5.44 -24.31 -17.39
C VAL A 610 -4.94 -25.60 -16.78
N ASP A 611 -4.19 -26.37 -17.56
CA ASP A 611 -3.47 -27.56 -17.09
C ASP A 611 -4.34 -28.47 -16.19
N PRO A 612 -5.52 -28.95 -16.67
CA PRO A 612 -6.53 -29.57 -15.82
C PRO A 612 -6.02 -30.79 -15.03
N HIS A 613 -4.97 -31.47 -15.51
CA HIS A 613 -4.33 -32.59 -14.81
C HIS A 613 -3.50 -32.18 -13.58
N SER A 614 -3.14 -30.91 -13.49
CA SER A 614 -2.45 -30.32 -12.34
C SER A 614 -3.44 -29.88 -11.25
N LEU A 615 -4.75 -30.00 -11.48
CA LEU A 615 -5.79 -29.68 -10.51
C LEU A 615 -6.04 -30.87 -9.56
N PRO A 616 -6.48 -30.63 -8.32
CA PRO A 616 -6.94 -31.68 -7.43
C PRO A 616 -8.04 -32.55 -8.08
N GLY A 617 -7.98 -33.87 -7.88
CA GLY A 617 -8.87 -34.84 -8.52
C GLY A 617 -10.38 -34.55 -8.44
N PRO A 618 -10.93 -34.13 -7.27
CA PRO A 618 -12.33 -33.72 -7.17
C PRO A 618 -12.68 -32.53 -8.08
N VAL A 619 -11.77 -31.57 -8.24
CA VAL A 619 -11.97 -30.39 -9.10
C VAL A 619 -11.96 -30.79 -10.56
N GLU A 620 -10.96 -31.55 -10.99
CA GLU A 620 -10.91 -32.08 -12.38
C GLU A 620 -12.17 -32.90 -12.70
N THR A 621 -12.63 -33.73 -11.76
CA THR A 621 -13.83 -34.56 -11.93
C THR A 621 -15.08 -33.71 -12.04
N ALA A 622 -15.23 -32.67 -11.22
CA ALA A 622 -16.36 -31.74 -11.29
C ALA A 622 -16.39 -31.01 -12.65
N LEU A 623 -15.26 -30.48 -13.11
CA LEU A 623 -15.17 -29.83 -14.43
C LEU A 623 -15.55 -30.78 -15.56
N ARG A 624 -15.11 -32.05 -15.50
CA ARG A 624 -15.49 -33.08 -16.49
C ARG A 624 -16.99 -33.35 -16.49
N ARG A 625 -17.62 -33.51 -15.32
CA ARG A 625 -19.06 -33.78 -15.21
C ARG A 625 -19.94 -32.61 -15.62
N LEU A 626 -19.45 -31.38 -15.42
CA LEU A 626 -20.09 -30.16 -15.91
C LEU A 626 -19.92 -29.96 -17.42
N GLY A 627 -19.04 -30.72 -18.08
CA GLY A 627 -18.72 -30.54 -19.50
C GLY A 627 -17.82 -29.34 -19.77
N TRP A 628 -17.01 -28.90 -18.80
CA TRP A 628 -16.24 -27.65 -18.86
C TRP A 628 -14.78 -27.82 -19.29
N LEU A 629 -14.40 -28.99 -19.80
CA LEU A 629 -13.07 -29.25 -20.36
C LEU A 629 -13.06 -29.18 -21.91
N GLU A 630 -13.97 -28.42 -22.51
CA GLU A 630 -14.03 -28.20 -23.96
C GLU A 630 -12.94 -27.21 -24.44
N THR A 631 -12.51 -26.27 -23.60
CA THR A 631 -11.41 -25.33 -23.90
C THR A 631 -10.33 -25.46 -22.84
N VAL A 632 -9.11 -25.83 -23.26
CA VAL A 632 -7.99 -26.09 -22.37
C VAL A 632 -6.78 -25.25 -22.75
N VAL A 633 -6.23 -24.52 -21.76
CA VAL A 633 -4.93 -23.87 -21.90
C VAL A 633 -3.86 -24.85 -21.42
N LEU A 634 -2.92 -25.20 -22.29
CA LEU A 634 -1.75 -25.99 -21.93
C LEU A 634 -0.57 -25.04 -21.73
N ALA A 635 -0.31 -24.73 -20.47
CA ALA A 635 0.61 -23.67 -20.08
C ALA A 635 1.94 -24.22 -19.54
N GLU A 636 1.91 -25.25 -18.70
CA GLU A 636 3.08 -25.69 -17.91
C GLU A 636 3.17 -27.23 -17.72
N VAL A 637 2.28 -28.04 -18.35
CA VAL A 637 2.10 -29.49 -18.08
C VAL A 637 3.27 -30.37 -18.54
N PRO A 638 3.78 -31.31 -17.71
CA PRO A 638 4.55 -32.47 -18.16
C PRO A 638 3.81 -33.28 -19.24
N LEU A 639 4.08 -33.04 -20.53
CA LEU A 639 3.28 -33.56 -21.65
C LEU A 639 3.25 -35.12 -21.74
N SER A 640 4.13 -35.82 -21.03
CA SER A 640 4.04 -37.28 -20.81
C SER A 640 2.81 -37.70 -20.00
N GLN A 641 2.20 -36.77 -19.24
CA GLN A 641 0.95 -36.97 -18.50
C GLN A 641 -0.29 -36.55 -19.29
N ALA A 642 -0.14 -35.68 -20.31
CA ALA A 642 -1.24 -35.19 -21.14
C ALA A 642 -1.68 -36.18 -22.24
N SER A 643 -0.79 -37.09 -22.64
CA SER A 643 -0.98 -38.05 -23.75
C SER A 643 -1.91 -39.23 -23.41
N GLY A 644 -2.41 -39.33 -22.17
CA GLY A 644 -3.13 -40.52 -21.69
C GLY A 644 -4.66 -40.44 -21.60
N ARG A 645 -5.30 -39.26 -21.65
CA ARG A 645 -6.75 -39.14 -21.33
C ARG A 645 -7.44 -37.94 -22.00
N ASN A 646 -8.23 -38.18 -23.05
CA ASN A 646 -9.31 -37.31 -23.61
C ASN A 646 -9.07 -35.79 -23.81
N ILE A 647 -7.87 -35.23 -23.61
CA ILE A 647 -7.54 -33.83 -23.97
C ILE A 647 -7.59 -33.60 -25.49
N LEU A 648 -7.43 -34.68 -26.28
CA LEU A 648 -7.45 -34.63 -27.74
C LEU A 648 -8.77 -34.13 -28.36
N ALA A 649 -9.85 -34.04 -27.57
CA ALA A 649 -11.16 -33.54 -28.03
C ALA A 649 -11.45 -32.08 -27.63
N ALA A 650 -10.53 -31.42 -26.92
CA ALA A 650 -10.67 -30.03 -26.50
C ALA A 650 -10.05 -29.06 -27.52
N ASP A 651 -10.57 -27.82 -27.56
CA ASP A 651 -9.91 -26.69 -28.20
C ASP A 651 -8.70 -26.29 -27.35
N LEU A 652 -7.50 -26.48 -27.90
CA LEU A 652 -6.25 -26.24 -27.18
C LEU A 652 -5.78 -24.81 -27.39
N ILE A 653 -5.37 -24.16 -26.30
CA ILE A 653 -4.77 -22.84 -26.28
C ILE A 653 -3.34 -22.95 -25.76
N ALA A 654 -2.39 -22.40 -26.51
CA ALA A 654 -0.99 -22.26 -26.10
C ALA A 654 -0.68 -20.79 -25.74
N PRO A 655 -0.06 -20.52 -24.58
CA PRO A 655 0.24 -19.15 -24.17
C PRO A 655 1.35 -18.49 -24.99
N THR A 656 2.26 -19.30 -25.57
CA THR A 656 3.40 -18.83 -26.34
C THR A 656 3.59 -19.66 -27.61
N GLU A 657 4.30 -19.09 -28.60
CA GLU A 657 4.61 -19.79 -29.85
C GLU A 657 5.47 -21.04 -29.62
N ARG A 658 6.46 -20.97 -28.72
CA ARG A 658 7.29 -22.14 -28.37
C ARG A 658 6.46 -23.25 -27.71
N MET A 659 5.51 -22.88 -26.85
CA MET A 659 4.61 -23.86 -26.26
C MET A 659 3.69 -24.48 -27.31
N ALA A 660 3.18 -23.68 -28.26
CA ALA A 660 2.36 -24.18 -29.36
C ALA A 660 3.12 -25.22 -30.20
N GLN A 661 4.36 -24.93 -30.58
CA GLN A 661 5.22 -25.83 -31.35
C GLN A 661 5.49 -27.13 -30.60
N LEU A 662 5.74 -27.06 -29.29
CA LEU A 662 5.95 -28.25 -28.46
C LEU A 662 4.68 -29.11 -28.38
N ILE A 663 3.51 -28.49 -28.17
CA ILE A 663 2.21 -29.18 -28.13
C ILE A 663 1.95 -29.86 -29.48
N GLU A 664 2.12 -29.16 -30.59
CA GLU A 664 1.91 -29.70 -31.94
C GLU A 664 2.86 -30.86 -32.25
N THR A 665 4.09 -30.84 -31.71
CA THR A 665 5.07 -31.92 -31.86
C THR A 665 4.67 -33.17 -31.08
N ILE A 666 4.15 -33.00 -29.86
CA ILE A 666 3.86 -34.12 -28.93
C ILE A 666 2.43 -34.66 -29.09
N LEU A 667 1.46 -33.81 -29.39
CA LEU A 667 0.04 -34.13 -29.58
C LEU A 667 -0.39 -33.82 -31.02
N PRO A 668 -0.01 -34.66 -32.01
CA PRO A 668 -0.41 -34.45 -33.40
C PRO A 668 -1.93 -34.68 -33.56
N GLY A 669 -2.66 -33.68 -34.05
CA GLY A 669 -4.10 -33.82 -34.35
C GLY A 669 -4.94 -32.57 -34.05
N PRO A 670 -5.13 -32.17 -32.77
CA PRO A 670 -5.97 -31.03 -32.41
C PRO A 670 -5.39 -29.71 -32.90
N ALA A 671 -6.26 -28.77 -33.27
CA ALA A 671 -5.84 -27.41 -33.61
C ALA A 671 -5.41 -26.66 -32.33
N VAL A 672 -4.24 -26.04 -32.36
CA VAL A 672 -3.69 -25.25 -31.24
C VAL A 672 -3.85 -23.77 -31.54
N HIS A 673 -4.74 -23.11 -30.80
CA HIS A 673 -4.90 -21.66 -30.81
C HIS A 673 -3.74 -21.00 -30.06
N ARG A 674 -3.13 -19.99 -30.67
CA ARG A 674 -2.01 -19.25 -30.08
C ARG A 674 -2.52 -17.96 -29.47
N LEU A 675 -2.17 -17.70 -28.21
CA LEU A 675 -2.37 -16.37 -27.65
C LEU A 675 -1.42 -15.38 -28.34
N PRO A 676 -1.82 -14.11 -28.52
CA PRO A 676 -0.95 -13.09 -29.10
C PRO A 676 0.34 -12.97 -28.29
N SER A 677 1.49 -12.83 -28.95
CA SER A 677 2.74 -12.61 -28.22
C SER A 677 2.66 -11.32 -27.40
N PRO A 678 3.16 -11.32 -26.16
CA PRO A 678 3.14 -10.13 -25.32
C PRO A 678 3.99 -9.03 -25.95
N ARG A 679 3.50 -7.78 -25.90
CA ARG A 679 4.27 -6.60 -26.31
C ARG A 679 5.28 -6.24 -25.22
N ARG A 680 6.31 -7.07 -25.05
CA ARG A 680 7.40 -6.89 -24.08
C ARG A 680 8.72 -6.77 -24.82
N SER A 681 9.56 -5.82 -24.42
CA SER A 681 10.93 -5.70 -24.94
C SER A 681 11.89 -5.37 -23.82
N MET A 682 13.08 -5.98 -23.89
CA MET A 682 14.19 -5.68 -23.00
C MET A 682 15.28 -4.97 -23.80
N ALA A 683 15.94 -3.98 -23.19
CA ALA A 683 17.03 -3.27 -23.83
C ALA A 683 18.21 -4.21 -24.15
N PRO A 684 18.89 -4.06 -25.30
CA PRO A 684 20.07 -4.86 -25.62
C PRO A 684 21.16 -4.72 -24.56
N ARG A 685 21.78 -5.84 -24.20
CA ARG A 685 22.77 -5.89 -23.13
C ARG A 685 24.20 -5.58 -23.61
N ARG A 686 24.99 -4.88 -22.78
CA ARG A 686 26.39 -4.55 -23.02
C ARG A 686 27.30 -5.48 -22.21
N SER A 687 27.67 -6.64 -22.76
CA SER A 687 28.50 -7.71 -22.16
C SER A 687 28.01 -8.27 -20.80
N GLY A 688 28.15 -9.58 -20.59
CA GLY A 688 27.75 -10.24 -19.34
C GLY A 688 28.78 -10.07 -18.23
N GLU A 689 28.33 -9.83 -17.00
CA GLU A 689 29.12 -10.03 -15.78
C GLU A 689 29.23 -11.53 -15.48
N GLY A 690 30.29 -11.94 -14.78
CA GLY A 690 30.52 -13.35 -14.40
C GLY A 690 29.61 -13.85 -13.28
N PHE A 691 28.28 -13.78 -13.45
CA PHE A 691 27.34 -14.40 -12.50
C PHE A 691 26.10 -14.97 -13.20
N LEU A 692 25.57 -16.05 -12.62
CA LEU A 692 24.31 -16.66 -13.01
C LEU A 692 23.18 -16.06 -12.16
N ALA A 693 22.19 -15.46 -12.81
CA ALA A 693 20.94 -15.09 -12.15
C ALA A 693 20.01 -16.30 -12.09
N VAL A 694 19.38 -16.53 -10.94
CA VAL A 694 18.38 -17.58 -10.74
C VAL A 694 17.07 -16.92 -10.39
N LEU A 695 16.07 -17.12 -11.25
CA LEU A 695 14.70 -16.73 -11.01
C LEU A 695 13.91 -17.99 -10.67
N GLN A 696 13.16 -17.96 -9.58
CA GLN A 696 12.27 -19.03 -9.18
C GLN A 696 10.83 -18.50 -9.29
N PRO A 697 10.16 -18.68 -10.44
CA PRO A 697 8.85 -18.07 -10.67
C PRO A 697 7.75 -18.64 -9.75
N MET A 698 7.95 -19.88 -9.28
CA MET A 698 7.10 -20.58 -8.33
C MET A 698 7.99 -21.52 -7.49
N PRO A 699 7.91 -21.48 -6.15
CA PRO A 699 8.63 -22.44 -5.32
C PRO A 699 8.05 -23.84 -5.50
N ASP A 700 8.93 -24.84 -5.61
CA ASP A 700 8.57 -26.26 -5.61
C ASP A 700 9.44 -27.05 -4.64
N ALA A 701 9.03 -28.29 -4.35
CA ALA A 701 9.66 -29.14 -3.34
C ALA A 701 11.16 -29.42 -3.60
N ASP A 702 11.58 -29.38 -4.87
CA ASP A 702 12.94 -29.73 -5.30
C ASP A 702 13.82 -28.48 -5.53
N ALA A 703 13.24 -27.28 -5.43
CA ALA A 703 13.94 -26.04 -5.77
C ALA A 703 15.15 -25.78 -4.86
N LEU A 704 15.02 -26.09 -3.56
CA LEU A 704 16.13 -26.04 -2.58
C LEU A 704 17.24 -27.02 -2.95
N THR A 705 16.89 -28.26 -3.29
CA THR A 705 17.88 -29.27 -3.70
C THR A 705 18.63 -28.85 -4.96
N ARG A 706 17.95 -28.20 -5.92
CA ARG A 706 18.60 -27.62 -7.10
C ARG A 706 19.53 -26.46 -6.74
N HIS A 707 19.13 -25.57 -5.82
CA HIS A 707 20.02 -24.52 -5.31
C HIS A 707 21.30 -25.14 -4.69
N ASP A 708 21.16 -26.14 -3.83
CA ASP A 708 22.30 -26.82 -3.19
C ASP A 708 23.25 -27.48 -4.20
N ALA A 709 22.69 -28.13 -5.23
CA ALA A 709 23.48 -28.74 -6.31
C ALA A 709 24.25 -27.67 -7.11
N LEU A 710 23.61 -26.54 -7.45
CA LEU A 710 24.25 -25.41 -8.14
C LEU A 710 25.39 -24.82 -7.32
N LEU A 711 25.19 -24.65 -6.01
CA LEU A 711 26.20 -24.13 -5.09
C LEU A 711 27.37 -25.09 -4.92
N SER A 712 27.09 -26.38 -4.74
CA SER A 712 28.11 -27.42 -4.61
C SER A 712 29.00 -27.49 -5.86
N GLU A 713 28.39 -27.35 -7.04
CA GLU A 713 29.10 -27.35 -8.30
C GLU A 713 29.93 -26.07 -8.51
N LEU A 714 29.38 -24.90 -8.15
CA LEU A 714 30.12 -23.63 -8.16
C LEU A 714 31.38 -23.69 -7.29
N ARG A 715 31.29 -24.29 -6.09
CA ARG A 715 32.45 -24.52 -5.20
C ARG A 715 33.50 -25.40 -5.85
N ARG A 716 33.08 -26.49 -6.49
CA ARG A 716 33.98 -27.46 -7.11
C ARG A 716 34.83 -26.84 -8.22
N ARG A 717 34.25 -25.90 -8.98
CA ARG A 717 34.86 -25.34 -10.19
C ARG A 717 35.80 -24.15 -9.93
N ASN A 718 35.60 -23.38 -8.86
CA ASN A 718 36.42 -22.19 -8.54
C ASN A 718 36.58 -21.20 -9.71
N THR A 719 35.50 -20.94 -10.45
CA THR A 719 35.50 -20.25 -11.75
C THR A 719 35.49 -18.72 -11.66
N GLY A 720 35.61 -18.15 -10.45
CA GLY A 720 35.44 -16.71 -10.24
C GLY A 720 34.03 -16.21 -10.56
N HIS A 721 33.04 -17.11 -10.77
CA HIS A 721 31.66 -16.74 -10.99
C HIS A 721 30.90 -16.57 -9.66
N GLY A 722 29.79 -15.83 -9.70
CA GLY A 722 28.84 -15.74 -8.59
C GLY A 722 27.46 -16.28 -8.94
N LEU A 723 26.65 -16.50 -7.91
CA LEU A 723 25.23 -16.81 -8.04
C LEU A 723 24.41 -15.63 -7.50
N CYS A 724 23.39 -15.20 -8.24
CA CYS A 724 22.46 -14.16 -7.80
C CYS A 724 21.05 -14.74 -7.77
N LEU A 725 20.46 -14.86 -6.58
CA LEU A 725 19.08 -15.31 -6.41
C LEU A 725 18.16 -14.09 -6.52
N LEU A 726 17.23 -14.09 -7.46
CA LEU A 726 16.32 -12.97 -7.75
C LEU A 726 15.09 -12.94 -6.82
N GLU A 727 15.27 -13.41 -5.58
CA GLU A 727 14.24 -13.63 -4.57
C GLU A 727 14.85 -13.59 -3.16
N GLU A 728 14.02 -13.73 -2.12
CA GLU A 728 14.44 -13.91 -0.73
C GLU A 728 14.09 -15.32 -0.22
N PRO A 729 14.99 -16.31 -0.34
CA PRO A 729 14.73 -17.64 0.23
C PRO A 729 14.75 -17.58 1.77
N PRO A 730 14.06 -18.50 2.49
CA PRO A 730 14.00 -18.50 3.95
C PRO A 730 15.37 -18.47 4.65
N ASP A 731 16.38 -19.11 4.04
CA ASP A 731 17.75 -19.19 4.56
C ASP A 731 18.75 -18.27 3.82
N ALA A 732 18.27 -17.18 3.21
CA ALA A 732 19.08 -16.29 2.36
C ALA A 732 20.42 -15.89 3.00
N LEU A 733 20.41 -15.43 4.25
CA LEU A 733 21.63 -14.99 4.95
C LEU A 733 22.64 -16.14 5.12
N THR A 734 22.16 -17.34 5.43
CA THR A 734 22.99 -18.56 5.57
C THR A 734 23.63 -18.92 4.23
N LEU A 735 22.86 -18.87 3.14
CA LEU A 735 23.36 -19.14 1.78
C LEU A 735 24.43 -18.12 1.36
N MET A 736 24.21 -16.84 1.67
CA MET A 736 25.16 -15.76 1.40
C MET A 736 26.44 -15.91 2.23
N ALA A 737 26.36 -16.38 3.47
CA ALA A 737 27.52 -16.47 4.36
C ALA A 737 28.54 -17.53 3.93
N GLY A 738 28.08 -18.59 3.27
CA GLY A 738 28.94 -19.69 2.83
C GLY A 738 29.68 -19.42 1.52
N HIS A 739 29.15 -18.56 0.63
CA HIS A 739 29.44 -18.60 -0.82
C HIS A 739 29.41 -17.21 -1.49
N PRO A 740 29.94 -17.06 -2.72
CA PRO A 740 29.68 -15.89 -3.56
C PRO A 740 28.24 -15.94 -4.09
N VAL A 741 27.27 -15.80 -3.18
CA VAL A 741 25.83 -15.79 -3.41
C VAL A 741 25.28 -14.46 -2.95
N PHE A 742 24.48 -13.81 -3.79
CA PHE A 742 23.74 -12.61 -3.42
C PHE A 742 22.25 -12.86 -3.63
N ALA A 743 21.45 -12.76 -2.58
CA ALA A 743 20.00 -12.69 -2.73
C ALA A 743 19.60 -11.23 -2.96
N THR A 744 18.64 -10.96 -3.85
CA THR A 744 18.21 -9.57 -4.11
C THR A 744 17.08 -9.13 -3.20
N GLY A 745 16.31 -10.05 -2.64
CA GLY A 745 14.93 -9.78 -2.26
C GLY A 745 14.00 -9.93 -3.48
N GLU A 746 12.69 -9.99 -3.26
CA GLU A 746 11.71 -10.16 -4.34
C GLU A 746 11.80 -9.03 -5.38
N ILE A 747 11.85 -9.39 -6.67
CA ILE A 747 11.86 -8.45 -7.79
C ILE A 747 10.49 -8.45 -8.47
N PRO A 748 9.73 -7.33 -8.42
CA PRO A 748 8.49 -7.18 -9.17
C PRO A 748 8.69 -7.43 -10.67
N ASP A 749 7.73 -8.07 -11.32
CA ASP A 749 7.85 -8.50 -12.72
C ASP A 749 8.06 -7.33 -13.70
N ASP A 750 7.50 -6.16 -13.39
CA ASP A 750 7.64 -4.91 -14.14
C ASP A 750 9.03 -4.28 -14.01
N ASP A 751 9.76 -4.58 -12.93
CA ASP A 751 11.15 -4.14 -12.70
C ASP A 751 12.19 -5.19 -13.15
N LEU A 752 11.80 -6.46 -13.28
CA LEU A 752 12.71 -7.58 -13.54
C LEU A 752 13.60 -7.39 -14.78
N ASP A 753 13.01 -6.99 -15.92
CA ASP A 753 13.78 -6.77 -17.16
C ASP A 753 14.78 -5.62 -17.01
N GLY A 754 14.36 -4.54 -16.34
CA GLY A 754 15.20 -3.40 -16.04
C GLY A 754 16.34 -3.78 -15.10
N TRP A 755 16.06 -4.62 -14.10
CA TRP A 755 17.04 -5.12 -13.17
C TRP A 755 18.08 -6.03 -13.85
N LEU A 756 17.63 -6.98 -14.69
CA LEU A 756 18.52 -7.86 -15.47
C LEU A 756 19.42 -7.08 -16.42
N ALA A 757 18.88 -6.05 -17.07
CA ALA A 757 19.63 -5.17 -17.96
C ALA A 757 20.70 -4.35 -17.19
N ARG A 758 20.34 -3.76 -16.04
CA ARG A 758 21.24 -2.92 -15.21
C ARG A 758 22.33 -3.71 -14.51
N SER A 759 21.98 -4.87 -13.94
CA SER A 759 22.92 -5.74 -13.23
C SER A 759 23.96 -6.32 -14.19
N GLY A 760 23.53 -6.67 -15.39
CA GLY A 760 24.39 -7.31 -16.39
C GLY A 760 24.59 -8.80 -16.13
N ALA A 761 23.59 -9.52 -15.60
CA ALA A 761 23.65 -10.97 -15.35
C ALA A 761 24.19 -11.80 -16.53
N GLY A 762 25.23 -12.63 -16.35
CA GLY A 762 25.85 -13.38 -17.45
C GLY A 762 24.89 -14.34 -18.16
N ALA A 763 24.06 -15.02 -17.38
CA ALA A 763 22.97 -15.88 -17.84
C ALA A 763 21.82 -15.87 -16.83
N LEU A 764 20.65 -16.36 -17.25
CA LEU A 764 19.46 -16.53 -16.40
C LEU A 764 19.06 -18.00 -16.36
N PHE A 765 18.78 -18.54 -15.18
CA PHE A 765 18.16 -19.85 -15.01
C PHE A 765 16.77 -19.71 -14.41
N LEU A 766 15.77 -20.26 -15.11
CA LEU A 766 14.41 -20.40 -14.59
C LEU A 766 14.32 -21.68 -13.76
N ASN A 767 14.46 -21.54 -12.44
CA ASN A 767 14.40 -22.64 -11.50
C ASN A 767 12.94 -23.01 -11.18
N THR A 768 12.33 -23.82 -12.04
CA THR A 768 10.96 -24.32 -11.83
C THR A 768 10.82 -25.72 -12.42
N THR A 769 10.16 -26.62 -11.70
CA THR A 769 9.76 -27.96 -12.17
C THR A 769 8.78 -27.94 -13.34
N ARG A 770 8.19 -26.77 -13.61
CA ARG A 770 7.27 -26.53 -14.71
C ARG A 770 7.97 -25.93 -15.92
N PHE A 771 7.39 -26.08 -17.12
CA PHE A 771 8.10 -25.77 -18.35
C PHE A 771 8.30 -24.27 -18.59
N GLY A 772 9.55 -23.81 -18.58
CA GLY A 772 9.90 -22.42 -18.88
C GLY A 772 9.57 -21.95 -20.30
N LEU A 773 9.05 -22.81 -21.18
CA LEU A 773 8.58 -22.45 -22.53
C LEU A 773 7.24 -21.72 -22.52
N GLY A 774 6.42 -21.93 -21.48
CA GLY A 774 5.19 -21.19 -21.27
C GLY A 774 5.44 -19.75 -20.85
N ASP A 775 6.66 -19.43 -20.40
CA ASP A 775 7.00 -18.11 -19.88
C ASP A 775 6.91 -17.03 -20.97
N PRO A 776 6.00 -16.04 -20.84
CA PRO A 776 5.81 -15.00 -21.85
C PRO A 776 7.03 -14.09 -22.04
N ARG A 777 7.99 -14.10 -21.10
CA ARG A 777 9.16 -13.21 -21.08
C ARG A 777 10.34 -13.78 -21.86
N LEU A 778 10.33 -15.10 -22.10
CA LEU A 778 11.47 -15.82 -22.67
C LEU A 778 11.95 -15.23 -24.01
N GLU A 779 11.05 -14.91 -24.92
CA GLU A 779 11.43 -14.35 -26.24
C GLU A 779 12.06 -12.96 -26.11
N ALA A 780 11.56 -12.12 -25.20
CA ALA A 780 12.11 -10.79 -24.98
C ALA A 780 13.54 -10.88 -24.43
N TRP A 781 13.80 -11.83 -23.52
CA TRP A 781 15.13 -12.08 -22.96
C TRP A 781 16.12 -12.59 -24.01
N LEU A 782 15.73 -13.58 -24.80
CA LEU A 782 16.55 -14.13 -25.88
C LEU A 782 16.86 -13.07 -26.95
N SER A 783 15.86 -12.27 -27.33
CA SER A 783 16.01 -11.19 -28.33
C SER A 783 16.95 -10.07 -27.87
N ALA A 784 16.98 -9.77 -26.56
CA ALA A 784 17.93 -8.82 -25.97
C ALA A 784 19.33 -9.41 -25.76
N GLY A 785 19.50 -10.70 -26.07
CA GLY A 785 20.76 -11.43 -26.01
C GLY A 785 21.14 -11.94 -24.62
N LEU A 786 20.19 -12.06 -23.70
CA LEU A 786 20.40 -12.76 -22.42
C LEU A 786 20.32 -14.28 -22.66
N PRO A 787 21.39 -15.04 -22.37
CA PRO A 787 21.29 -16.50 -22.37
C PRO A 787 20.31 -16.94 -21.27
N VAL A 788 19.35 -17.80 -21.61
CA VAL A 788 18.37 -18.35 -20.67
C VAL A 788 18.45 -19.87 -20.62
N ALA A 789 18.45 -20.44 -19.42
CA ALA A 789 18.31 -21.87 -19.18
C ALA A 789 16.94 -22.16 -18.56
N ILE A 790 16.28 -23.21 -19.06
CA ILE A 790 14.94 -23.65 -18.63
C ILE A 790 14.89 -25.15 -18.44
N LEU A 791 13.92 -25.63 -17.65
CA LEU A 791 13.56 -27.06 -17.65
C LEU A 791 12.52 -27.35 -18.75
N ALA A 792 12.78 -28.37 -19.58
CA ALA A 792 11.90 -28.80 -20.67
C ALA A 792 12.02 -30.33 -20.91
N PRO A 793 10.93 -31.05 -21.24
CA PRO A 793 10.86 -32.52 -21.16
C PRO A 793 11.52 -33.24 -22.34
N ASP A 794 11.61 -32.58 -23.49
CA ASP A 794 12.18 -33.11 -24.71
C ASP A 794 13.71 -33.04 -24.71
N GLY A 795 14.32 -32.20 -23.87
CA GLY A 795 15.77 -32.13 -23.68
C GLY A 795 16.60 -31.94 -24.96
N GLN A 796 15.98 -31.55 -26.07
CA GLN A 796 16.52 -31.54 -27.43
C GLN A 796 16.44 -30.13 -28.04
N ASP A 797 17.44 -29.79 -28.84
CA ASP A 797 17.75 -28.48 -29.43
C ASP A 797 17.92 -27.32 -28.44
N SER A 798 19.18 -27.10 -28.06
CA SER A 798 19.67 -25.84 -27.49
C SER A 798 20.32 -25.02 -28.60
N ASP A 799 19.71 -23.89 -28.98
CA ASP A 799 20.46 -22.82 -29.63
C ASP A 799 21.49 -22.28 -28.63
N ALA A 800 22.56 -21.62 -29.11
CA ALA A 800 23.67 -21.14 -28.30
C ALA A 800 23.20 -20.35 -27.05
N ARG A 801 22.05 -19.67 -27.11
CA ARG A 801 21.51 -18.83 -26.02
C ARG A 801 20.32 -19.41 -25.26
N LEU A 802 19.79 -20.58 -25.62
CA LEU A 802 18.69 -21.23 -24.90
C LEU A 802 19.10 -22.65 -24.49
N LEU A 803 19.38 -22.85 -23.20
CA LEU A 803 19.69 -24.18 -22.66
C LEU A 803 18.41 -24.85 -22.16
N ARG A 804 18.12 -26.05 -22.67
CA ARG A 804 16.98 -26.88 -22.25
C ARG A 804 17.48 -28.07 -21.44
N LEU A 805 17.05 -28.18 -20.20
CA LEU A 805 17.45 -29.20 -19.24
C LEU A 805 16.26 -30.13 -18.96
N ASN A 806 16.48 -31.45 -18.96
CA ASN A 806 15.40 -32.38 -18.66
C ASN A 806 15.11 -32.36 -17.15
N PRO A 807 13.88 -32.06 -16.71
CA PRO A 807 13.55 -32.07 -15.27
C PRO A 807 13.69 -33.46 -14.63
N SER A 808 13.74 -34.54 -15.43
CA SER A 808 13.96 -35.91 -14.95
C SER A 808 15.44 -36.27 -14.74
N ASP A 809 16.37 -35.42 -15.19
CA ASP A 809 17.81 -35.64 -14.96
C ASP A 809 18.15 -35.45 -13.47
N PRO A 810 19.13 -36.18 -12.91
CA PRO A 810 19.62 -35.92 -11.56
C PRO A 810 20.06 -34.46 -11.37
N VAL A 811 19.71 -33.85 -10.24
CA VAL A 811 20.02 -32.44 -9.93
C VAL A 811 21.50 -32.07 -10.09
N ASP A 812 22.42 -32.97 -9.75
CA ASP A 812 23.86 -32.75 -9.94
C ASP A 812 24.27 -32.70 -11.43
N GLN A 813 23.58 -33.47 -12.28
CA GLN A 813 23.79 -33.44 -13.72
C GLN A 813 23.25 -32.14 -14.33
N ILE A 814 22.09 -31.68 -13.87
CA ILE A 814 21.53 -30.38 -14.24
C ILE A 814 22.51 -29.26 -13.88
N ALA A 815 23.02 -29.24 -12.65
CA ALA A 815 23.97 -28.24 -12.17
C ALA A 815 25.27 -28.23 -12.99
N ARG A 816 25.85 -29.41 -13.28
CA ARG A 816 27.06 -29.52 -14.12
C ARG A 816 26.84 -28.93 -15.51
N ARG A 817 25.78 -29.35 -16.21
CA ARG A 817 25.47 -28.87 -17.56
C ARG A 817 25.23 -27.37 -17.60
N LEU A 818 24.57 -26.83 -16.58
CA LEU A 818 24.31 -25.39 -16.51
C LEU A 818 25.60 -24.60 -16.38
N TRP A 819 26.51 -24.99 -15.48
CA TRP A 819 27.79 -24.30 -15.31
C TRP A 819 28.72 -24.45 -16.52
N ASP A 820 28.76 -25.63 -17.17
CA ASP A 820 29.51 -25.83 -18.42
C ASP A 820 29.04 -24.85 -19.51
N TRP A 821 27.72 -24.63 -19.59
CA TRP A 821 27.12 -23.71 -20.55
C TRP A 821 27.39 -22.24 -20.20
N VAL A 822 27.31 -21.85 -18.92
CA VAL A 822 27.63 -20.50 -18.45
C VAL A 822 29.09 -20.12 -18.77
N GLU A 823 30.04 -21.03 -18.52
CA GLU A 823 31.46 -20.80 -18.80
C GLU A 823 31.75 -20.56 -20.30
N GLY A 824 30.93 -21.15 -21.17
CA GLY A 824 31.00 -20.94 -22.62
C GLY A 824 30.82 -19.49 -23.06
N PHE A 825 30.14 -18.65 -22.27
CA PHE A 825 29.93 -17.23 -22.59
C PHE A 825 30.99 -16.30 -22.00
N THR A 826 31.79 -16.76 -21.05
CA THR A 826 32.86 -15.96 -20.43
C THR A 826 34.19 -16.00 -21.18
N HIS A 827 34.32 -16.91 -22.15
CA HIS A 827 35.53 -17.10 -22.96
C HIS A 827 35.38 -16.65 -24.43
N ALA A 828 34.24 -16.06 -24.79
CA ALA A 828 33.92 -15.52 -26.12
C ALA A 828 33.75 -13.99 -26.05
#